data_AF-Q0V2C7-F1
#
_entry.id   AF-Q0V2C7-F1
#
_cell.length_a   1.000
_cell.length_b   1.000
_cell.length_c   1.000
_cell.angle_alpha   90.00
_cell.angle_beta   90.00
_cell.angle_gamma   90.00
#
_symmetry.space_group_name_H-M   'P 1'
#
loop_
_entity.id
_entity.type
_entity.pdbx_description
1 polymer ?
#
loop_
_entity_poly.entity_id
_entity_poly.type
_entity_poly.pdbx_seq_one_letter_code
_entity_poly.pdbx_strand_id
1 'polypeptide(L)'
;MNATEWDDESEAYLRMVFERQSEAGHKGGFPSAYPSTIFETSWVRVAMSSVLNTLLQSGFDKDDFLLADVRSLTTLLETGIKQGQGTVGWGMRETSDLKLGALTISSPKLPSGCGRYCKDYLSAASPGLGPGSGADDSVFRGGCVLHILKCATFITKTWSENSGPDKWHTSARYSTMLQVQAFVRFLKKWSEDEFDVEAIPKNLVYQDVPRMLLDILAHTMNSQKDDGSWESKREVTAYAILTLTPLLSLPWVDFLKPECTACILRGKAYLENHRKEWREAERIWIEKTVYGSPNLSQAYCLAAMKVVVPTTIISAKICDMFPLEMTKKMGKMASFFAKVPPFPSAPNWKLQLSLLQSASYSAALKAHRYSIFPPLMEASDEKYQNYIPFTWIGCKDHLSTPITPKCLWDMMLVSMYNFQVDAFMETSARDCYAGRLNDLKGLICGLFSEDSMGYESMTKYEHATTPKKMTNGVKNGVGNVGQSGRENGIANCNDDYAMESNGENGHTNGLTDQDEHVKKVLTKFVNFALQHPKVLASPAPMRQWLAHELQTFLLAHITHMEDCDSLAFSASSGAKAITWSKPRTTFFKWVRTTSADHTSCPYSFVFYLCLIGNGSNWLEMSIQKRYALEDACRHLAAMCRQYNDLGSVSRDQNEGNLNSVNFPEFSSEYGDVSAASIDTKRQGLLAVAEYESRCLGRVLGELELSMDARLMEKLRLLIQVTDLYGQIYVVRDIGIRREEEGPDRGVMKGVALQWT
;
A
#
# COMPACT_ATOMS: atom_id res chain seq x y z
N MET A 1 48.57 -11.13 -7.04
CA MET A 1 48.42 -9.76 -6.50
C MET A 1 49.00 -8.79 -7.53
N ASN A 2 48.42 -7.61 -7.69
CA ASN A 2 48.82 -6.64 -8.73
C ASN A 2 49.49 -5.39 -8.11
N ALA A 3 50.04 -5.51 -6.90
CA ALA A 3 50.88 -4.47 -6.32
C ALA A 3 52.20 -4.38 -7.09
N THR A 4 52.71 -3.16 -7.26
CA THR A 4 53.97 -2.91 -7.98
C THR A 4 55.22 -3.28 -7.17
N GLU A 5 55.08 -3.36 -5.85
CA GLU A 5 56.12 -3.71 -4.89
C GLU A 5 55.56 -4.72 -3.88
N TRP A 6 56.44 -5.48 -3.22
CA TRP A 6 56.06 -6.40 -2.14
C TRP A 6 55.91 -5.63 -0.82
N ASP A 7 54.93 -6.00 -0.01
CA ASP A 7 54.63 -5.36 1.27
C ASP A 7 54.67 -6.41 2.40
N ASP A 8 55.75 -6.34 3.19
CA ASP A 8 55.99 -7.23 4.32
C ASP A 8 54.97 -7.06 5.46
N GLU A 9 54.37 -5.87 5.64
CA GLU A 9 53.30 -5.65 6.64
C GLU A 9 52.02 -6.35 6.20
N SER A 10 51.65 -6.23 4.93
CA SER A 10 50.52 -6.98 4.34
C SER A 10 50.75 -8.50 4.37
N GLU A 11 51.96 -8.98 4.11
CA GLU A 11 52.27 -10.41 4.21
C GLU A 11 52.18 -10.90 5.66
N ALA A 12 52.81 -10.21 6.60
CA ALA A 12 52.77 -10.55 8.03
C ALA A 12 51.33 -10.55 8.57
N TYR A 13 50.52 -9.59 8.13
CA TYR A 13 49.09 -9.55 8.43
C TYR A 13 48.35 -10.78 7.90
N LEU A 14 48.53 -11.15 6.63
CA LEU A 14 47.88 -12.34 6.05
C LEU A 14 48.34 -13.64 6.73
N ARG A 15 49.62 -13.77 7.08
CA ARG A 15 50.15 -14.90 7.86
C ARG A 15 49.48 -15.00 9.23
N MET A 16 49.42 -13.89 9.97
CA MET A 16 48.72 -13.82 11.26
C MET A 16 47.25 -14.23 11.12
N VAL A 17 46.52 -13.73 10.10
CA VAL A 17 45.12 -14.14 9.88
C VAL A 17 45.01 -15.64 9.60
N PHE A 18 45.88 -16.19 8.75
CA PHE A 18 45.89 -17.61 8.39
C PHE A 18 46.18 -18.51 9.61
N GLU A 19 47.16 -18.15 10.44
CA GLU A 19 47.51 -18.84 11.67
C GLU A 19 46.33 -18.83 12.65
N ARG A 20 45.72 -17.66 12.90
CA ARG A 20 44.54 -17.52 13.77
C ARG A 20 43.31 -18.30 13.29
N GLN A 21 43.08 -18.35 11.98
CA GLN A 21 42.00 -19.17 11.40
C GLN A 21 42.29 -20.67 11.56
N SER A 22 43.56 -21.07 11.42
CA SER A 22 44.00 -22.45 11.62
C SER A 22 43.89 -22.91 13.08
N GLU A 23 44.25 -22.04 14.04
CA GLU A 23 44.03 -22.23 15.49
C GLU A 23 42.53 -22.43 15.81
N ALA A 24 41.65 -21.69 15.13
CA ALA A 24 40.20 -21.82 15.24
C ALA A 24 39.61 -23.05 14.51
N GLY A 25 40.45 -23.89 13.88
CA GLY A 25 40.04 -25.12 13.19
C GLY A 25 39.62 -24.97 11.73
N HIS A 26 39.74 -23.77 11.14
CA HIS A 26 39.45 -23.55 9.73
C HIS A 26 40.63 -23.97 8.84
N LYS A 27 40.35 -24.77 7.80
CA LYS A 27 41.36 -25.29 6.88
C LYS A 27 41.50 -24.42 5.63
N GLY A 28 42.45 -23.49 5.63
CA GLY A 28 42.94 -22.82 4.41
C GLY A 28 42.03 -21.74 3.82
N GLY A 29 41.22 -21.05 4.65
CA GLY A 29 40.35 -19.95 4.21
C GLY A 29 40.63 -18.65 4.94
N PHE A 30 40.28 -17.52 4.30
CA PHE A 30 40.31 -16.18 4.90
C PHE A 30 38.88 -15.66 5.13
N PRO A 31 38.60 -14.97 6.24
CA PRO A 31 37.33 -14.28 6.46
C PRO A 31 37.20 -13.06 5.55
N SER A 32 35.96 -12.60 5.31
CA SER A 32 35.69 -11.39 4.50
C SER A 32 36.21 -10.10 5.17
N ALA A 33 36.16 -10.02 6.50
CA ALA A 33 36.72 -8.93 7.28
C ALA A 33 37.46 -9.48 8.53
N TYR A 34 38.60 -8.88 8.86
CA TYR A 34 39.37 -9.17 10.08
C TYR A 34 40.25 -7.95 10.43
N PRO A 35 40.54 -7.70 11.72
CA PRO A 35 39.76 -8.14 12.86
C PRO A 35 38.40 -7.42 12.86
N SER A 36 37.31 -8.18 12.94
CA SER A 36 35.93 -7.68 13.06
C SER A 36 35.62 -7.18 14.48
N THR A 37 36.60 -7.03 15.37
CA THR A 37 36.37 -6.89 16.82
C THR A 37 35.55 -5.68 17.20
N ILE A 38 35.70 -4.51 16.56
CA ILE A 38 34.82 -3.37 16.85
C ILE A 38 33.45 -3.59 16.21
N PHE A 39 33.33 -4.15 15.01
CA PHE A 39 32.03 -4.53 14.45
C PHE A 39 31.28 -5.51 15.38
N GLU A 40 31.90 -6.60 15.81
CA GLU A 40 31.28 -7.61 16.68
C GLU A 40 31.04 -7.09 18.09
N THR A 41 31.97 -6.34 18.70
CA THR A 41 31.75 -5.76 20.04
C THR A 41 30.83 -4.55 20.03
N SER A 42 30.71 -3.81 18.92
CA SER A 42 29.76 -2.70 18.76
C SER A 42 28.41 -3.16 18.22
N TRP A 43 28.29 -4.29 17.54
CA TRP A 43 27.01 -4.99 17.51
C TRP A 43 26.72 -5.50 18.91
N VAL A 44 27.63 -6.19 19.60
CA VAL A 44 27.38 -6.56 21.00
C VAL A 44 27.14 -5.33 21.92
N ARG A 45 27.55 -4.07 21.62
CA ARG A 45 27.33 -2.86 22.47
C ARG A 45 26.36 -1.76 21.99
N VAL A 46 26.26 -1.46 20.70
CA VAL A 46 25.13 -0.70 20.11
C VAL A 46 23.92 -1.59 20.01
N ALA A 47 24.12 -2.86 19.66
CA ALA A 47 23.19 -3.88 20.09
C ALA A 47 23.32 -4.23 21.59
N MET A 48 24.27 -3.80 22.45
CA MET A 48 23.94 -3.69 23.90
C MET A 48 22.78 -2.70 24.14
N SER A 49 22.45 -1.80 23.20
CA SER A 49 21.22 -1.00 23.22
C SER A 49 20.06 -1.57 22.36
N SER A 50 20.34 -2.54 21.48
CA SER A 50 19.42 -3.55 20.92
C SER A 50 19.66 -4.87 21.69
N VAL A 51 20.15 -5.99 21.12
CA VAL A 51 20.72 -7.19 21.82
C VAL A 51 20.83 -7.16 23.36
N LEU A 52 21.59 -6.33 24.10
CA LEU A 52 21.58 -6.33 25.58
C LEU A 52 20.45 -5.51 26.20
N ASN A 53 19.94 -4.45 25.59
CA ASN A 53 18.63 -3.91 25.95
C ASN A 53 17.53 -4.92 25.59
N THR A 54 17.77 -5.81 24.63
CA THR A 54 16.95 -6.96 24.29
C THR A 54 17.17 -8.08 25.30
N LEU A 55 18.37 -8.32 25.85
CA LEU A 55 18.66 -9.31 26.90
C LEU A 55 18.08 -8.81 28.24
N LEU A 56 18.24 -7.52 28.57
CA LEU A 56 17.59 -6.84 29.70
C LEU A 56 16.06 -6.81 29.53
N GLN A 57 15.52 -6.48 28.34
CA GLN A 57 14.09 -6.63 28.02
C GLN A 57 13.66 -8.11 27.94
N SER A 58 14.61 -9.04 27.85
CA SER A 58 14.41 -10.49 27.97
C SER A 58 14.55 -11.01 29.40
N GLY A 59 14.78 -10.13 30.39
CA GLY A 59 14.92 -10.53 31.80
C GLY A 59 16.27 -11.14 32.17
N PHE A 60 17.36 -10.84 31.46
CA PHE A 60 18.71 -10.93 32.03
C PHE A 60 18.95 -9.72 32.94
N ASP A 61 19.65 -9.90 34.05
CA ASP A 61 20.09 -8.81 34.93
C ASP A 61 21.54 -8.38 34.61
N LYS A 62 21.99 -7.26 35.15
CA LYS A 62 23.40 -6.83 35.11
C LYS A 62 24.32 -7.85 35.78
N ASP A 63 23.80 -8.60 36.74
CA ASP A 63 24.53 -9.62 37.49
C ASP A 63 24.70 -10.95 36.71
N ASP A 64 23.94 -11.17 35.63
CA ASP A 64 24.17 -12.30 34.70
C ASP A 64 25.45 -12.12 33.86
N PHE A 65 26.06 -10.92 33.88
CA PHE A 65 27.28 -10.59 33.16
C PHE A 65 28.41 -10.31 34.16
N LEU A 66 29.61 -10.85 33.89
CA LEU A 66 30.79 -10.47 34.67
C LEU A 66 31.04 -8.96 34.49
N LEU A 67 30.91 -8.21 35.58
CA LEU A 67 31.04 -6.75 35.59
C LEU A 67 32.40 -6.28 35.02
N ALA A 68 33.43 -7.12 35.14
CA ALA A 68 34.76 -6.92 34.56
C ALA A 68 34.74 -6.95 33.02
N ASP A 69 33.99 -7.87 32.41
CA ASP A 69 33.91 -8.02 30.95
C ASP A 69 33.12 -6.86 30.33
N VAL A 70 31.98 -6.50 30.96
CA VAL A 70 31.17 -5.35 30.55
C VAL A 70 31.97 -4.04 30.64
N ARG A 71 32.79 -3.87 31.70
CA ARG A 71 33.72 -2.73 31.83
C ARG A 71 34.85 -2.75 30.81
N SER A 72 35.38 -3.93 30.48
CA SER A 72 36.45 -4.07 29.48
C SER A 72 35.96 -3.74 28.07
N LEU A 73 34.81 -4.30 27.66
CA LEU A 73 34.12 -3.93 26.41
C LEU A 73 33.75 -2.45 26.36
N THR A 74 33.33 -1.90 27.51
CA THR A 74 33.00 -0.48 27.64
C THR A 74 34.22 0.41 27.39
N THR A 75 35.34 0.07 28.02
CA THR A 75 36.62 0.79 27.89
C THR A 75 37.18 0.70 26.47
N LEU A 76 37.10 -0.48 25.85
CA LEU A 76 37.55 -0.73 24.48
C LEU A 76 36.82 0.17 23.47
N LEU A 77 35.49 0.26 23.58
CA LEU A 77 34.68 1.06 22.67
C LEU A 77 34.76 2.56 22.97
N GLU A 78 34.85 2.98 24.24
CA GLU A 78 35.10 4.39 24.56
C GLU A 78 36.47 4.87 24.05
N THR A 79 37.49 4.01 24.11
CA THR A 79 38.82 4.28 23.55
C THR A 79 38.73 4.43 22.03
N GLY A 80 38.05 3.51 21.34
CA GLY A 80 37.82 3.61 19.89
C GLY A 80 37.05 4.87 19.48
N ILE A 81 35.96 5.21 20.18
CA ILE A 81 35.15 6.40 19.91
C ILE A 81 35.97 7.69 20.12
N LYS A 82 36.81 7.75 21.16
CA LYS A 82 37.71 8.89 21.42
C LYS A 82 38.78 9.02 20.32
N GLN A 83 39.40 7.91 19.92
CA GLN A 83 40.42 7.88 18.87
C GLN A 83 39.86 8.26 17.49
N GLY A 84 38.69 7.74 17.12
CA GLY A 84 38.01 8.04 15.86
C GLY A 84 37.18 9.33 15.85
N GLN A 85 37.41 10.28 16.76
CA GLN A 85 36.69 11.57 16.83
C GLN A 85 35.14 11.45 16.84
N GLY A 86 34.61 10.34 17.38
CA GLY A 86 33.17 10.07 17.41
C GLY A 86 32.63 9.19 16.27
N THR A 87 33.49 8.62 15.42
CA THR A 87 33.20 7.49 14.52
C THR A 87 34.08 6.28 14.90
N VAL A 88 33.71 5.07 14.48
CA VAL A 88 34.51 3.85 14.69
C VAL A 88 34.36 2.89 13.52
N GLY A 89 35.47 2.31 13.05
CA GLY A 89 35.48 1.31 11.97
C GLY A 89 35.27 -0.14 12.43
N TRP A 90 35.61 -1.11 11.58
CA TRP A 90 35.44 -2.54 11.90
C TRP A 90 36.48 -3.04 12.93
N GLY A 91 37.67 -2.46 12.91
CA GLY A 91 38.77 -2.72 13.84
C GLY A 91 39.44 -1.45 14.37
N MET A 92 40.33 -1.61 15.36
CA MET A 92 40.87 -0.52 16.20
C MET A 92 41.76 0.52 15.47
N ARG A 93 42.13 0.28 14.21
CA ARG A 93 42.95 1.19 13.39
C ARG A 93 42.23 1.77 12.16
N GLU A 94 40.97 1.38 11.90
CA GLU A 94 40.25 1.88 10.73
C GLU A 94 39.43 3.13 11.04
N THR A 95 39.85 4.27 10.48
CA THR A 95 38.98 5.43 10.29
C THR A 95 38.09 5.24 9.05
N SER A 96 37.16 4.28 9.10
CA SER A 96 36.06 4.21 8.13
C SER A 96 34.87 5.06 8.60
N ASP A 97 34.07 5.57 7.66
CA ASP A 97 32.94 6.51 7.87
C ASP A 97 31.73 5.91 8.65
N LEU A 98 31.92 4.84 9.40
CA LEU A 98 30.90 4.24 10.26
C LEU A 98 30.61 5.15 11.47
N LYS A 99 29.55 5.95 11.32
CA LYS A 99 28.89 6.65 12.42
C LYS A 99 28.09 5.63 13.23
N LEU A 100 28.51 5.41 14.48
CA LEU A 100 27.91 4.45 15.41
C LEU A 100 26.38 4.61 15.55
N GLY A 101 25.88 5.85 15.49
CA GLY A 101 24.44 6.18 15.53
C GLY A 101 23.67 6.02 14.20
N ALA A 102 24.31 5.57 13.12
CA ALA A 102 23.66 5.27 11.83
C ALA A 102 23.34 3.76 11.65
N LEU A 103 23.78 2.92 12.59
CA LEU A 103 23.66 1.45 12.50
C LEU A 103 22.28 0.89 12.86
N THR A 104 21.44 1.66 13.56
CA THR A 104 20.10 1.22 13.96
C THR A 104 19.07 1.31 12.83
N ILE A 105 19.38 2.04 11.74
CA ILE A 105 18.51 2.22 10.57
C ILE A 105 19.38 2.19 9.31
N SER A 106 19.80 1.01 8.87
CA SER A 106 20.51 0.82 7.61
C SER A 106 19.53 0.74 6.43
N SER A 107 19.25 1.88 5.81
CA SER A 107 18.67 1.92 4.46
C SER A 107 19.41 2.93 3.58
N PRO A 108 19.78 2.58 2.32
CA PRO A 108 20.79 3.27 1.54
C PRO A 108 20.41 4.67 1.00
N LYS A 109 19.26 5.24 1.40
CA LYS A 109 18.81 6.58 0.99
C LYS A 109 18.56 7.55 2.17
N LEU A 110 19.10 7.26 3.36
CA LEU A 110 19.11 8.23 4.46
C LEU A 110 19.88 9.50 4.05
N PRO A 111 19.29 10.71 4.15
CA PRO A 111 19.98 11.95 3.83
C PRO A 111 21.24 12.13 4.69
N SER A 112 22.30 12.65 4.05
CA SER A 112 23.62 12.93 4.64
C SER A 112 23.53 13.97 5.76
N GLY A 113 23.18 13.52 6.96
CA GLY A 113 23.05 14.34 8.17
C GLY A 113 22.47 13.60 9.37
N CYS A 114 21.54 12.66 9.17
CA CYS A 114 20.79 12.03 10.27
C CYS A 114 21.69 11.31 11.30
N GLY A 115 22.75 10.64 10.84
CA GLY A 115 23.67 9.91 11.72
C GLY A 115 24.51 10.77 12.66
N ARG A 116 24.52 12.11 12.52
CA ARG A 116 25.24 13.01 13.44
C ARG A 116 24.41 13.36 14.69
N TYR A 117 23.08 13.33 14.60
CA TYR A 117 22.16 13.70 15.70
C TYR A 117 21.53 12.49 16.43
N CYS A 118 21.37 11.33 15.78
CA CYS A 118 21.03 10.09 16.50
C CYS A 118 22.09 9.71 17.56
N LYS A 119 23.35 10.12 17.34
CA LYS A 119 24.47 9.96 18.28
C LYS A 119 24.18 10.59 19.65
N ASP A 120 23.50 11.73 19.65
CA ASP A 120 23.33 12.56 20.84
C ASP A 120 22.04 12.16 21.61
N TYR A 121 21.01 11.71 20.89
CA TYR A 121 19.79 11.17 21.51
C TYR A 121 20.02 9.79 22.16
N LEU A 122 20.85 8.93 21.55
CA LEU A 122 21.19 7.61 22.11
C LEU A 122 22.18 7.68 23.28
N SER A 123 23.06 8.68 23.32
CA SER A 123 23.96 8.89 24.46
C SER A 123 23.23 9.48 25.68
N ALA A 124 22.32 10.43 25.46
CA ALA A 124 21.45 10.98 26.50
C ALA A 124 20.48 9.94 27.12
N ALA A 125 20.11 8.91 26.36
CA ALA A 125 19.26 7.82 26.82
C ALA A 125 19.98 6.77 27.70
N SER A 126 21.27 6.95 28.01
CA SER A 126 22.04 6.06 28.88
C SER A 126 22.07 6.59 30.32
N PRO A 127 21.45 5.89 31.31
CA PRO A 127 21.48 6.33 32.70
C PRO A 127 22.90 6.17 33.28
N GLY A 128 23.67 7.26 33.28
CA GLY A 128 25.05 7.28 33.80
C GLY A 128 25.92 8.46 33.37
N LEU A 129 25.53 9.23 32.34
CA LEU A 129 26.25 10.46 31.95
C LEU A 129 25.63 11.67 32.67
N GLY A 130 26.38 12.24 33.62
CA GLY A 130 25.96 13.42 34.38
C GLY A 130 25.92 14.71 33.53
N PRO A 131 25.13 15.73 33.94
CA PRO A 131 24.96 16.96 33.17
C PRO A 131 26.25 17.79 33.18
N GLY A 132 26.87 17.94 32.01
CA GLY A 132 28.26 18.41 31.87
C GLY A 132 28.51 19.51 30.84
N SER A 133 27.48 20.14 30.27
CA SER A 133 27.61 21.40 29.52
C SER A 133 26.26 22.09 29.33
N GLY A 134 26.17 23.36 29.74
CA GLY A 134 24.95 24.18 29.62
C GLY A 134 24.73 24.74 28.22
N ALA A 135 24.69 23.88 27.20
CA ALA A 135 24.15 24.24 25.89
C ALA A 135 22.63 24.07 25.91
N ASP A 136 21.90 24.98 25.25
CA ASP A 136 20.44 25.11 25.38
C ASP A 136 19.67 23.80 25.09
N ASP A 137 19.21 23.18 26.17
CA ASP A 137 18.63 21.84 26.21
C ASP A 137 17.33 21.75 25.38
N SER A 138 16.66 22.89 25.16
CA SER A 138 15.47 23.02 24.33
C SER A 138 15.79 22.84 22.83
N VAL A 139 16.81 23.55 22.34
CA VAL A 139 17.25 23.53 20.93
C VAL A 139 17.83 22.16 20.57
N PHE A 140 18.55 21.53 21.49
CA PHE A 140 19.16 20.22 21.29
C PHE A 140 18.10 19.10 21.17
N ARG A 141 17.06 19.13 22.01
CA ARG A 141 15.92 18.20 21.93
C ARG A 141 15.11 18.40 20.64
N GLY A 142 14.81 19.64 20.27
CA GLY A 142 14.11 19.96 19.01
C GLY A 142 14.86 19.47 17.76
N GLY A 143 16.19 19.64 17.73
CA GLY A 143 17.05 19.13 16.66
C GLY A 143 17.06 17.60 16.52
N CYS A 144 16.89 16.87 17.63
CA CYS A 144 16.80 15.41 17.61
C CYS A 144 15.44 14.92 17.08
N VAL A 145 14.32 15.54 17.52
CA VAL A 145 12.95 15.15 17.09
C VAL A 145 12.79 15.23 15.57
N LEU A 146 13.29 16.30 14.93
CA LEU A 146 13.20 16.46 13.47
C LEU A 146 13.94 15.34 12.71
N HIS A 147 15.05 14.83 13.25
CA HIS A 147 15.77 13.70 12.64
C HIS A 147 15.06 12.37 12.87
N ILE A 148 14.49 12.14 14.07
CA ILE A 148 13.64 10.98 14.35
C ILE A 148 12.46 10.94 13.37
N LEU A 149 11.79 12.08 13.14
CA LEU A 149 10.68 12.20 12.19
C LEU A 149 11.08 11.94 10.74
N LYS A 150 12.21 12.48 10.28
CA LYS A 150 12.78 12.17 8.95
C LYS A 150 13.06 10.67 8.79
N CYS A 151 13.69 10.05 9.79
CA CYS A 151 13.97 8.62 9.81
C CYS A 151 12.69 7.77 9.81
N ALA A 152 11.73 8.10 10.69
CA ALA A 152 10.45 7.41 10.80
C ALA A 152 9.66 7.44 9.49
N THR A 153 9.50 8.64 8.91
CA THR A 153 8.82 8.85 7.62
C THR A 153 9.52 8.11 6.47
N PHE A 154 10.86 8.10 6.48
CA PHE A 154 11.64 7.39 5.48
C PHE A 154 11.49 5.86 5.59
N ILE A 155 11.46 5.29 6.81
CA ILE A 155 11.24 3.85 7.00
C ILE A 155 9.81 3.47 6.60
N THR A 156 8.78 4.15 7.09
CA THR A 156 7.37 3.79 6.76
C THR A 156 7.11 3.88 5.27
N LYS A 157 7.62 4.94 4.60
CA LYS A 157 7.58 5.05 3.14
C LYS A 157 8.32 3.90 2.46
N THR A 158 9.56 3.62 2.86
CA THR A 158 10.36 2.51 2.29
C THR A 158 9.62 1.18 2.44
N TRP A 159 9.06 0.86 3.61
CA TRP A 159 8.27 -0.35 3.83
C TRP A 159 7.07 -0.44 2.88
N SER A 160 6.33 0.67 2.71
CA SER A 160 5.16 0.71 1.83
C SER A 160 5.48 0.45 0.35
N GLU A 161 6.69 0.80 -0.08
CA GLU A 161 7.19 0.66 -1.46
C GLU A 161 7.92 -0.68 -1.67
N ASN A 162 8.70 -1.15 -0.70
CA ASN A 162 9.51 -2.36 -0.76
C ASN A 162 9.87 -2.89 0.66
N SER A 163 9.30 -4.03 1.05
CA SER A 163 9.60 -4.75 2.30
C SER A 163 10.75 -5.77 2.18
N GLY A 164 11.67 -5.56 1.24
CA GLY A 164 12.79 -6.45 0.93
C GLY A 164 13.97 -6.41 1.91
N PRO A 165 15.01 -7.23 1.67
CA PRO A 165 16.22 -7.27 2.50
C PRO A 165 17.04 -5.98 2.48
N ASP A 166 17.82 -5.78 3.54
CA ASP A 166 18.87 -4.77 3.64
C ASP A 166 20.03 -5.12 2.68
N LYS A 167 20.75 -4.11 2.17
CA LYS A 167 21.99 -4.30 1.42
C LYS A 167 23.08 -5.06 2.21
N TRP A 168 22.99 -5.08 3.55
CA TRP A 168 23.94 -5.76 4.43
C TRP A 168 23.50 -7.17 4.89
N HIS A 169 22.26 -7.59 4.62
CA HIS A 169 21.73 -8.83 5.17
C HIS A 169 20.71 -9.50 4.23
N THR A 170 20.94 -10.77 3.90
CA THR A 170 20.18 -11.53 2.89
C THR A 170 18.70 -11.74 3.23
N SER A 171 18.34 -11.79 4.52
CA SER A 171 16.94 -11.88 4.97
C SER A 171 16.43 -10.52 5.46
N ALA A 172 15.21 -10.16 5.06
CA ALA A 172 14.52 -8.97 5.54
C ALA A 172 14.18 -9.02 7.04
N ARG A 173 14.21 -10.20 7.69
CA ARG A 173 13.82 -10.32 9.12
C ARG A 173 14.75 -9.54 10.05
N TYR A 174 16.02 -9.41 9.72
CA TYR A 174 16.99 -8.61 10.49
C TYR A 174 16.59 -7.12 10.54
N SER A 175 16.35 -6.50 9.38
CA SER A 175 15.92 -5.10 9.30
C SER A 175 14.52 -4.90 9.87
N THR A 176 13.58 -5.83 9.62
CA THR A 176 12.23 -5.82 10.20
C THR A 176 12.25 -5.82 11.73
N MET A 177 13.09 -6.65 12.36
CA MET A 177 13.25 -6.69 13.82
C MET A 177 13.68 -5.32 14.37
N LEU A 178 14.70 -4.70 13.75
CA LEU A 178 15.19 -3.39 14.18
C LEU A 178 14.14 -2.29 14.01
N GLN A 179 13.40 -2.30 12.90
CA GLN A 179 12.31 -1.36 12.64
C GLN A 179 11.20 -1.49 13.70
N VAL A 180 10.75 -2.70 14.01
CA VAL A 180 9.75 -2.93 15.06
C VAL A 180 10.24 -2.45 16.43
N GLN A 181 11.47 -2.82 16.82
CA GLN A 181 12.04 -2.40 18.10
C GLN A 181 12.16 -0.86 18.18
N ALA A 182 12.53 -0.20 17.09
CA ALA A 182 12.59 1.26 17.01
C ALA A 182 11.19 1.90 17.12
N PHE A 183 10.19 1.40 16.39
CA PHE A 183 8.85 1.98 16.37
C PHE A 183 8.03 1.72 17.63
N VAL A 184 8.15 0.55 18.26
CA VAL A 184 7.53 0.31 19.58
C VAL A 184 8.13 1.26 20.64
N ARG A 185 9.44 1.50 20.60
CA ARG A 185 10.10 2.50 21.48
C ARG A 185 9.68 3.94 21.14
N PHE A 186 9.50 4.27 19.86
CA PHE A 186 8.97 5.57 19.43
C PHE A 186 7.55 5.81 19.94
N LEU A 187 6.64 4.85 19.78
CA LEU A 187 5.27 4.93 20.32
C LEU A 187 5.27 5.06 21.84
N LYS A 188 6.12 4.30 22.54
CA LYS A 188 6.26 4.41 23.99
C LYS A 188 6.68 5.83 24.42
N LYS A 189 7.78 6.36 23.88
CA LYS A 189 8.27 7.72 24.17
C LYS A 189 7.26 8.83 23.80
N TRP A 190 6.54 8.66 22.69
CA TRP A 190 5.44 9.56 22.30
C TRP A 190 4.25 9.51 23.27
N SER A 191 4.03 8.38 23.94
CA SER A 191 2.98 8.21 24.95
C SER A 191 3.37 8.64 26.35
N GLU A 192 4.67 8.82 26.59
CA GLU A 192 5.28 9.39 27.82
C GLU A 192 5.54 10.89 27.67
N ASP A 193 5.07 11.52 26.57
CA ASP A 193 5.25 12.94 26.22
C ASP A 193 6.72 13.41 26.21
N GLU A 194 7.67 12.50 25.95
CA GLU A 194 9.10 12.83 25.83
C GLU A 194 9.46 13.56 24.51
N PHE A 195 8.51 13.66 23.59
CA PHE A 195 8.63 14.42 22.35
C PHE A 195 7.68 15.61 22.35
N ASP A 196 8.07 16.68 21.68
CA ASP A 196 7.13 17.72 21.27
C ASP A 196 6.05 17.09 20.38
N VAL A 197 4.83 16.97 20.94
CA VAL A 197 3.71 16.29 20.32
C VAL A 197 3.15 17.08 19.13
N GLU A 198 3.31 18.41 19.12
CA GLU A 198 2.84 19.26 18.01
C GLU A 198 3.75 19.15 16.79
N ALA A 199 5.05 18.90 16.99
CA ALA A 199 6.01 18.65 15.93
C ALA A 199 5.78 17.31 15.19
N ILE A 200 5.01 16.37 15.77
CA ILE A 200 4.83 15.02 15.21
C ILE A 200 3.58 14.95 14.32
N PRO A 201 3.71 14.58 13.02
CA PRO A 201 2.57 14.43 12.12
C PRO A 201 1.58 13.35 12.62
N LYS A 202 0.30 13.72 12.76
CA LYS A 202 -0.74 12.80 13.25
C LYS A 202 -0.90 11.56 12.38
N ASN A 203 -0.76 11.67 11.05
CA ASN A 203 -0.79 10.51 10.15
C ASN A 203 0.33 9.49 10.45
N LEU A 204 1.53 9.96 10.81
CA LEU A 204 2.67 9.09 11.10
C LEU A 204 2.36 8.18 12.30
N VAL A 205 1.83 8.76 13.38
CA VAL A 205 1.52 8.02 14.63
C VAL A 205 0.23 7.22 14.52
N TYR A 206 -0.86 7.80 14.00
CA TYR A 206 -2.17 7.15 14.00
C TYR A 206 -2.45 6.26 12.78
N GLN A 207 -1.64 6.32 11.73
CA GLN A 207 -1.85 5.55 10.49
C GLN A 207 -0.59 4.80 10.06
N ASP A 208 0.50 5.49 9.72
CA ASP A 208 1.64 4.88 9.02
C ASP A 208 2.39 3.86 9.90
N VAL A 209 2.70 4.23 11.15
CA VAL A 209 3.40 3.33 12.10
C VAL A 209 2.53 2.14 12.51
N PRO A 210 1.28 2.29 12.97
CA PRO A 210 0.41 1.14 13.31
C PRO A 210 0.18 0.21 12.12
N ARG A 211 -0.04 0.75 10.91
CA ARG A 211 -0.21 -0.04 9.68
C ARG A 211 1.03 -0.89 9.40
N MET A 212 2.23 -0.31 9.51
CA MET A 212 3.49 -1.02 9.31
C MET A 212 3.69 -2.12 10.35
N LEU A 213 3.46 -1.82 11.64
CA LEU A 213 3.62 -2.79 12.74
C LEU A 213 2.65 -3.98 12.62
N LEU A 214 1.39 -3.73 12.22
CA LEU A 214 0.39 -4.77 12.02
C LEU A 214 0.65 -5.63 10.77
N ASP A 215 1.12 -5.02 9.66
CA ASP A 215 1.56 -5.75 8.46
C ASP A 215 2.77 -6.65 8.76
N ILE A 216 3.72 -6.17 9.55
CA ILE A 216 4.85 -6.97 10.06
C ILE A 216 4.37 -8.12 10.96
N LEU A 217 3.42 -7.87 11.87
CA LEU A 217 2.86 -8.89 12.75
C LEU A 217 2.21 -10.02 11.93
N ALA A 218 1.27 -9.67 11.05
CA ALA A 218 0.55 -10.60 10.20
C ALA A 218 1.52 -11.40 9.32
N HIS A 219 2.45 -10.73 8.64
CA HIS A 219 3.41 -11.40 7.77
C HIS A 219 4.41 -12.28 8.53
N THR A 220 4.80 -11.92 9.76
CA THR A 220 5.69 -12.75 10.59
C THR A 220 4.96 -13.97 11.12
N MET A 221 3.72 -13.85 11.61
CA MET A 221 2.94 -15.00 12.07
C MET A 221 2.57 -15.96 10.92
N ASN A 222 2.18 -15.45 9.75
CA ASN A 222 1.78 -16.28 8.60
C ASN A 222 2.96 -16.95 7.87
N SER A 223 4.21 -16.50 8.06
CA SER A 223 5.40 -17.07 7.40
C SER A 223 6.19 -18.05 8.26
N GLN A 224 5.69 -18.40 9.46
CA GLN A 224 6.28 -19.47 10.26
C GLN A 224 6.05 -20.82 9.54
N LYS A 225 7.10 -21.63 9.43
CA LYS A 225 7.03 -22.99 8.89
C LYS A 225 6.49 -23.97 9.92
N ASP A 226 6.07 -25.15 9.46
CA ASP A 226 5.55 -26.23 10.32
C ASP A 226 6.59 -26.74 11.35
N ASP A 227 7.89 -26.63 11.04
CA ASP A 227 9.00 -26.91 11.97
C ASP A 227 9.18 -25.84 13.07
N GLY A 228 8.37 -24.78 13.06
CA GLY A 228 8.44 -23.64 13.98
C GLY A 228 9.43 -22.55 13.57
N SER A 229 10.24 -22.77 12.53
CA SER A 229 11.28 -21.86 12.08
C SER A 229 10.77 -20.74 11.17
N TRP A 230 11.64 -19.74 10.96
CA TRP A 230 11.58 -18.86 9.80
C TRP A 230 12.77 -19.15 8.89
N GLU A 231 12.49 -19.32 7.60
CA GLU A 231 13.46 -19.70 6.55
C GLU A 231 14.22 -21.03 6.80
N SER A 232 13.91 -21.81 7.86
CA SER A 232 14.75 -22.91 8.38
C SER A 232 16.19 -22.48 8.67
N LYS A 233 16.33 -21.28 9.27
CA LYS A 233 17.59 -20.65 9.68
C LYS A 233 17.50 -20.26 11.15
N ARG A 234 18.55 -20.51 11.93
CA ARG A 234 18.55 -20.29 13.39
C ARG A 234 18.59 -18.80 13.71
N GLU A 235 19.48 -18.04 13.06
CA GLU A 235 19.61 -16.60 13.29
C GLU A 235 18.36 -15.83 12.82
N VAL A 236 17.75 -16.25 11.71
CA VAL A 236 16.49 -15.68 11.20
C VAL A 236 15.29 -16.00 12.10
N THR A 237 15.24 -17.21 12.66
CA THR A 237 14.21 -17.59 13.65
C THR A 237 14.33 -16.76 14.93
N ALA A 238 15.56 -16.47 15.37
CA ALA A 238 15.80 -15.55 16.47
C ALA A 238 15.30 -14.14 16.16
N TYR A 239 15.58 -13.59 14.97
CA TYR A 239 15.03 -12.30 14.53
C TYR A 239 13.50 -12.24 14.54
N ALA A 240 12.82 -13.30 14.09
CA ALA A 240 11.37 -13.36 14.10
C ALA A 240 10.78 -13.34 15.52
N ILE A 241 11.34 -14.12 16.45
CA ILE A 241 10.93 -14.11 17.87
C ILE A 241 11.12 -12.70 18.46
N LEU A 242 12.29 -12.09 18.25
CA LEU A 242 12.63 -10.74 18.71
C LEU A 242 11.85 -9.61 18.00
N THR A 243 11.12 -9.94 16.93
CA THR A 243 10.15 -9.07 16.24
C THR A 243 8.75 -9.20 16.87
N LEU A 244 8.27 -10.44 17.09
CA LEU A 244 6.95 -10.70 17.65
C LEU A 244 6.82 -10.22 19.10
N THR A 245 7.87 -10.34 19.91
CA THR A 245 7.79 -10.07 21.34
C THR A 245 7.52 -8.59 21.69
N PRO A 246 8.19 -7.59 21.07
CA PRO A 246 7.80 -6.19 21.26
C PRO A 246 6.40 -5.85 20.72
N LEU A 247 5.93 -6.50 19.66
CA LEU A 247 4.58 -6.27 19.10
C LEU A 247 3.49 -6.66 20.10
N LEU A 248 3.68 -7.77 20.84
CA LEU A 248 2.76 -8.22 21.89
C LEU A 248 2.65 -7.30 23.11
N SER A 249 3.52 -6.29 23.22
CA SER A 249 3.42 -5.27 24.26
C SER A 249 2.38 -4.18 23.95
N LEU A 250 1.89 -4.11 22.70
CA LEU A 250 0.91 -3.11 22.26
C LEU A 250 -0.52 -3.55 22.66
N PRO A 251 -1.33 -2.67 23.28
CA PRO A 251 -2.65 -3.03 23.83
C PRO A 251 -3.65 -3.48 22.75
N TRP A 252 -3.56 -2.91 21.54
CA TRP A 252 -4.50 -3.22 20.45
C TRP A 252 -4.30 -4.61 19.82
N VAL A 253 -3.26 -5.37 20.21
CA VAL A 253 -3.09 -6.78 19.81
C VAL A 253 -3.32 -7.78 20.96
N ASP A 254 -3.90 -7.33 22.09
CA ASP A 254 -4.09 -8.19 23.28
C ASP A 254 -4.88 -9.48 22.98
N PHE A 255 -5.82 -9.44 22.03
CA PHE A 255 -6.59 -10.62 21.61
C PHE A 255 -5.76 -11.66 20.82
N LEU A 256 -4.58 -11.31 20.32
CA LEU A 256 -3.66 -12.20 19.60
C LEU A 256 -2.57 -12.80 20.50
N LYS A 257 -2.55 -12.44 21.79
CA LYS A 257 -1.55 -12.94 22.74
C LYS A 257 -1.47 -14.47 22.79
N PRO A 258 -2.57 -15.25 22.84
CA PRO A 258 -2.48 -16.71 22.87
C PRO A 258 -1.78 -17.29 21.63
N GLU A 259 -2.22 -16.88 20.43
CA GLU A 259 -1.76 -17.41 19.15
C GLU A 259 -0.32 -16.98 18.82
N CYS A 260 0.01 -15.72 19.09
CA CYS A 260 1.35 -15.20 18.89
C CYS A 260 2.34 -15.74 19.95
N THR A 261 1.89 -15.97 21.20
CA THR A 261 2.72 -16.69 22.19
C THR A 261 2.97 -18.13 21.74
N ALA A 262 1.97 -18.84 21.22
CA ALA A 262 2.16 -20.17 20.64
C ALA A 262 3.14 -20.15 19.43
N CYS A 263 3.09 -19.10 18.60
CA CYS A 263 4.03 -18.87 17.51
C CYS A 263 5.47 -18.68 18.03
N ILE A 264 5.67 -17.84 19.04
CA ILE A 264 6.97 -17.65 19.72
C ILE A 264 7.48 -18.96 20.34
N LEU A 265 6.61 -19.72 21.02
CA LEU A 265 6.99 -20.99 21.67
C LEU A 265 7.45 -22.05 20.65
N ARG A 266 6.79 -22.16 19.49
CA ARG A 266 7.27 -23.03 18.40
C ARG A 266 8.65 -22.61 17.88
N GLY A 267 8.88 -21.30 17.72
CA GLY A 267 10.19 -20.76 17.34
C GLY A 267 11.27 -21.08 18.38
N LYS A 268 10.97 -20.94 19.67
CA LYS A 268 11.90 -21.30 20.76
C LYS A 268 12.20 -22.81 20.78
N ALA A 269 11.19 -23.65 20.55
CA ALA A 269 11.39 -25.10 20.45
C ALA A 269 12.33 -25.46 19.28
N TYR A 270 12.18 -24.81 18.12
CA TYR A 270 13.11 -24.96 17.00
C TYR A 270 14.54 -24.55 17.38
N LEU A 271 14.72 -23.39 18.03
CA LEU A 271 16.05 -22.92 18.45
C LEU A 271 16.72 -23.84 19.48
N GLU A 272 15.97 -24.35 20.47
CA GLU A 272 16.50 -25.25 21.50
C GLU A 272 16.90 -26.60 20.91
N ASN A 273 16.13 -27.15 19.96
CA ASN A 273 16.49 -28.37 19.24
C ASN A 273 17.83 -28.24 18.48
N HIS A 274 18.16 -27.05 17.97
CA HIS A 274 19.40 -26.74 17.26
C HIS A 274 20.46 -26.04 18.15
N ARG A 275 20.33 -26.09 19.48
CA ARG A 275 21.20 -25.37 20.45
C ARG A 275 22.69 -25.61 20.23
N LYS A 276 23.08 -26.85 19.86
CA LYS A 276 24.49 -27.23 19.66
C LYS A 276 25.13 -26.48 18.49
N GLU A 277 24.32 -26.04 17.53
CA GLU A 277 24.75 -25.49 16.26
C GLU A 277 24.65 -23.95 16.21
N TRP A 278 24.29 -23.27 17.30
CA TRP A 278 24.16 -21.80 17.32
C TRP A 278 25.46 -21.06 16.93
N ARG A 279 26.62 -21.71 17.02
CA ARG A 279 27.92 -21.18 16.56
C ARG A 279 28.22 -21.48 15.09
N GLU A 280 27.46 -22.37 14.45
CA GLU A 280 27.60 -22.71 13.03
C GLU A 280 26.83 -21.69 12.17
N ALA A 281 27.23 -20.42 12.25
CA ALA A 281 26.49 -19.29 11.69
C ALA A 281 26.17 -19.45 10.20
N GLU A 282 24.93 -19.16 9.82
CA GLU A 282 24.52 -19.13 8.42
C GLU A 282 25.21 -17.98 7.66
N ARG A 283 25.50 -18.19 6.37
CA ARG A 283 26.09 -17.14 5.52
C ARG A 283 25.03 -16.15 5.05
N ILE A 284 24.57 -15.29 5.97
CA ILE A 284 23.45 -14.37 5.74
C ILE A 284 23.82 -12.88 5.77
N TRP A 285 25.03 -12.53 6.20
CA TRP A 285 25.57 -11.17 6.18
C TRP A 285 26.29 -10.88 4.86
N ILE A 286 26.27 -9.63 4.39
CA ILE A 286 26.77 -9.23 3.06
C ILE A 286 27.92 -8.23 3.20
N GLU A 287 29.07 -8.51 2.58
CA GLU A 287 30.16 -7.57 2.28
C GLU A 287 30.45 -7.62 0.77
N LYS A 288 31.66 -7.98 0.32
CA LYS A 288 31.94 -8.33 -1.08
C LYS A 288 31.33 -9.69 -1.44
N THR A 289 31.22 -10.57 -0.46
CA THR A 289 30.59 -11.89 -0.53
C THR A 289 29.69 -12.10 0.70
N VAL A 290 28.94 -13.21 0.71
CA VAL A 290 28.13 -13.59 1.88
C VAL A 290 28.95 -14.32 2.94
N TYR A 291 28.83 -13.90 4.19
CA TYR A 291 29.53 -14.45 5.35
C TYR A 291 28.56 -14.65 6.54
N GLY A 292 29.02 -15.36 7.58
CA GLY A 292 28.29 -15.56 8.83
C GLY A 292 29.19 -15.23 10.02
N SER A 293 28.62 -14.77 11.13
CA SER A 293 29.35 -14.49 12.37
C SER A 293 28.86 -15.40 13.51
N PRO A 294 29.67 -16.38 13.95
CA PRO A 294 29.34 -17.28 15.07
C PRO A 294 28.91 -16.54 16.35
N ASN A 295 29.54 -15.39 16.63
CA ASN A 295 29.28 -14.60 17.82
C ASN A 295 27.91 -13.91 17.75
N LEU A 296 27.54 -13.34 16.59
CA LEU A 296 26.23 -12.72 16.40
C LEU A 296 25.11 -13.77 16.40
N SER A 297 25.28 -14.87 15.68
CA SER A 297 24.30 -15.97 15.62
C SER A 297 23.99 -16.51 17.03
N GLN A 298 25.03 -16.78 17.82
CA GLN A 298 24.86 -17.22 19.21
C GLN A 298 24.17 -16.16 20.08
N ALA A 299 24.55 -14.89 19.97
CA ALA A 299 23.98 -13.81 20.76
C ALA A 299 22.48 -13.60 20.48
N TYR A 300 22.06 -13.62 19.21
CA TYR A 300 20.65 -13.50 18.84
C TYR A 300 19.84 -14.72 19.28
N CYS A 301 20.37 -15.94 19.11
CA CYS A 301 19.68 -17.15 19.60
C CYS A 301 19.51 -17.14 21.13
N LEU A 302 20.53 -16.72 21.89
CA LEU A 302 20.44 -16.55 23.35
C LEU A 302 19.37 -15.51 23.75
N ALA A 303 19.34 -14.35 23.09
CA ALA A 303 18.35 -13.32 23.33
C ALA A 303 16.92 -13.81 23.03
N ALA A 304 16.72 -14.42 21.86
CA ALA A 304 15.42 -14.98 21.47
C ALA A 304 14.93 -16.09 22.42
N MET A 305 15.82 -16.95 22.92
CA MET A 305 15.45 -17.98 23.89
C MET A 305 15.00 -17.41 25.23
N LYS A 306 15.65 -16.34 25.70
CA LYS A 306 15.31 -15.73 26.98
C LYS A 306 14.13 -14.76 26.93
N VAL A 307 13.83 -14.14 25.78
CA VAL A 307 12.82 -13.07 25.70
C VAL A 307 11.48 -13.46 26.32
N VAL A 308 11.03 -12.66 27.30
CA VAL A 308 9.75 -12.84 27.96
C VAL A 308 8.73 -11.98 27.24
N VAL A 309 7.52 -12.50 27.01
CA VAL A 309 6.41 -11.72 26.45
C VAL A 309 6.02 -10.63 27.46
N PRO A 310 6.14 -9.32 27.13
CA PRO A 310 5.83 -8.27 28.08
C PRO A 310 4.36 -8.29 28.48
N THR A 311 4.09 -7.98 29.75
CA THR A 311 2.77 -7.46 30.14
C THR A 311 2.51 -6.13 29.41
N THR A 312 1.25 -5.84 29.09
CA THR A 312 0.86 -4.76 28.17
C THR A 312 1.45 -3.40 28.57
N ILE A 313 1.90 -2.59 27.60
CA ILE A 313 2.30 -1.20 27.84
C ILE A 313 1.06 -0.38 28.23
N ILE A 314 1.11 0.24 29.41
CA ILE A 314 -0.05 0.80 30.13
C ILE A 314 -0.20 2.32 29.92
N SER A 315 0.06 2.84 28.72
CA SER A 315 -0.23 4.26 28.43
C SER A 315 -1.60 4.42 27.77
N ALA A 316 -2.49 5.16 28.43
CA ALA A 316 -3.85 5.43 27.94
C ALA A 316 -3.84 5.99 26.50
N LYS A 317 -2.88 6.87 26.19
CA LYS A 317 -2.67 7.47 24.87
C LYS A 317 -2.49 6.44 23.73
N ILE A 318 -1.92 5.26 24.00
CA ILE A 318 -1.78 4.16 23.02
C ILE A 318 -3.07 3.32 22.98
N CYS A 319 -3.72 3.08 24.12
CA CYS A 319 -5.03 2.42 24.16
C CYS A 319 -6.10 3.20 23.36
N ASP A 320 -6.13 4.51 23.50
CA ASP A 320 -7.10 5.41 22.84
C ASP A 320 -6.96 5.45 21.31
N MET A 321 -5.83 4.98 20.76
CA MET A 321 -5.65 4.84 19.31
C MET A 321 -6.60 3.77 18.72
N PHE A 322 -7.06 2.81 19.52
CA PHE A 322 -7.96 1.73 19.10
C PHE A 322 -9.08 1.49 20.14
N PRO A 323 -10.12 2.35 20.18
CA PRO A 323 -11.17 2.31 21.20
C PRO A 323 -11.98 1.01 21.22
N LEU A 324 -12.52 0.64 22.38
CA LEU A 324 -13.30 -0.59 22.60
C LEU A 324 -14.50 -0.76 21.63
N GLU A 325 -15.13 0.34 21.22
CA GLU A 325 -16.23 0.31 20.23
C GLU A 325 -15.77 -0.17 18.85
N MET A 326 -14.51 0.11 18.48
CA MET A 326 -13.91 -0.45 17.28
C MET A 326 -13.80 -1.98 17.41
N THR A 327 -13.34 -2.50 18.56
CA THR A 327 -13.26 -3.93 18.83
C THR A 327 -14.62 -4.63 18.74
N LYS A 328 -15.69 -4.03 19.27
CA LYS A 328 -17.06 -4.55 19.13
C LYS A 328 -17.51 -4.58 17.66
N LYS A 329 -17.22 -3.54 16.88
CA LYS A 329 -17.52 -3.48 15.44
C LYS A 329 -16.74 -4.52 14.66
N MET A 330 -15.44 -4.69 14.95
CA MET A 330 -14.60 -5.74 14.34
C MET A 330 -15.14 -7.13 14.65
N GLY A 331 -15.56 -7.42 15.89
CA GLY A 331 -16.18 -8.70 16.24
C GLY A 331 -17.40 -9.04 15.37
N LYS A 332 -18.30 -8.07 15.18
CA LYS A 332 -19.47 -8.23 14.28
C LYS A 332 -19.07 -8.45 12.82
N MET A 333 -18.08 -7.71 12.32
CA MET A 333 -17.60 -7.88 10.94
C MET A 333 -16.89 -9.22 10.74
N ALA A 334 -16.10 -9.69 11.72
CA ALA A 334 -15.46 -11.01 11.67
C ALA A 334 -16.50 -12.13 11.61
N SER A 335 -17.56 -12.05 12.44
CA SER A 335 -18.68 -13.01 12.41
C SER A 335 -19.50 -12.99 11.12
N PHE A 336 -19.54 -11.85 10.42
CA PHE A 336 -20.13 -11.76 9.08
C PHE A 336 -19.21 -12.44 8.04
N PHE A 337 -17.95 -12.02 7.95
CA PHE A 337 -17.03 -12.56 6.94
C PHE A 337 -16.73 -14.05 7.13
N ALA A 338 -16.73 -14.58 8.36
CA ALA A 338 -16.62 -16.02 8.62
C ALA A 338 -17.74 -16.87 7.97
N LYS A 339 -18.81 -16.26 7.43
CA LYS A 339 -19.88 -16.93 6.68
C LYS A 339 -19.79 -16.72 5.16
N VAL A 340 -18.90 -15.85 4.69
CA VAL A 340 -18.77 -15.44 3.28
C VAL A 340 -17.53 -16.08 2.68
N PRO A 341 -17.63 -16.82 1.54
CA PRO A 341 -16.46 -17.35 0.85
C PRO A 341 -15.43 -16.25 0.53
N PRO A 342 -14.10 -16.54 0.65
CA PRO A 342 -13.47 -17.82 0.94
C PRO A 342 -13.20 -18.08 2.44
N PHE A 343 -13.72 -17.23 3.34
CA PHE A 343 -13.34 -17.21 4.76
C PHE A 343 -13.97 -18.25 5.72
N PRO A 344 -14.92 -19.16 5.38
CA PRO A 344 -15.46 -20.12 6.36
C PRO A 344 -14.43 -21.05 7.03
N SER A 345 -13.27 -21.27 6.41
CA SER A 345 -12.14 -22.02 6.98
C SER A 345 -11.12 -21.15 7.72
N ALA A 346 -11.26 -19.81 7.67
CA ALA A 346 -10.30 -18.90 8.28
C ALA A 346 -10.50 -18.81 9.81
N PRO A 347 -9.44 -18.98 10.61
CA PRO A 347 -9.57 -18.86 12.06
C PRO A 347 -9.90 -17.41 12.45
N ASN A 348 -10.80 -17.24 13.43
CA ASN A 348 -11.36 -15.94 13.81
C ASN A 348 -10.29 -14.87 14.14
N TRP A 349 -9.17 -15.26 14.75
CA TRP A 349 -8.07 -14.35 15.07
C TRP A 349 -7.44 -13.71 13.81
N LYS A 350 -7.37 -14.43 12.68
CA LYS A 350 -6.88 -13.87 11.40
C LYS A 350 -7.86 -12.83 10.88
N LEU A 351 -9.16 -13.12 10.87
CA LEU A 351 -10.19 -12.16 10.43
C LEU A 351 -10.17 -10.88 11.29
N GLN A 352 -9.99 -11.02 12.60
CA GLN A 352 -9.85 -9.89 13.52
C GLN A 352 -8.56 -9.08 13.29
N LEU A 353 -7.43 -9.73 12.99
CA LEU A 353 -6.18 -9.05 12.63
C LEU A 353 -6.30 -8.29 11.29
N SER A 354 -6.86 -8.92 10.26
CA SER A 354 -7.11 -8.28 8.97
C SER A 354 -8.06 -7.08 9.11
N LEU A 355 -9.09 -7.17 9.96
CA LEU A 355 -9.99 -6.04 10.27
C LEU A 355 -9.27 -4.91 11.03
N LEU A 356 -8.36 -5.23 11.95
CA LEU A 356 -7.56 -4.26 12.67
C LEU A 356 -6.62 -3.48 11.73
N GLN A 357 -5.95 -4.18 10.80
CA GLN A 357 -5.18 -3.56 9.71
C GLN A 357 -6.07 -2.66 8.83
N SER A 358 -7.23 -3.18 8.43
CA SER A 358 -8.22 -2.50 7.58
C SER A 358 -8.68 -1.16 8.15
N ALA A 359 -8.86 -1.04 9.47
CA ALA A 359 -9.31 0.20 10.09
C ALA A 359 -8.38 1.40 9.87
N SER A 360 -7.05 1.17 9.84
CA SER A 360 -6.04 2.20 9.52
C SER A 360 -6.19 2.74 8.10
N TYR A 361 -6.71 1.91 7.18
CA TYR A 361 -7.00 2.27 5.80
C TYR A 361 -8.39 2.91 5.68
N SER A 362 -9.41 2.46 6.41
CA SER A 362 -10.73 3.09 6.45
C SER A 362 -10.67 4.55 6.90
N ALA A 363 -9.82 4.86 7.89
CA ALA A 363 -9.59 6.24 8.34
C ALA A 363 -8.91 7.10 7.25
N ALA A 364 -7.95 6.53 6.52
CA ALA A 364 -7.28 7.21 5.42
C ALA A 364 -8.19 7.43 4.20
N LEU A 365 -9.03 6.46 3.83
CA LEU A 365 -10.00 6.60 2.73
C LEU A 365 -10.98 7.74 2.99
N LYS A 366 -11.50 7.84 4.22
CA LYS A 366 -12.40 8.93 4.63
C LYS A 366 -11.81 10.33 4.48
N ALA A 367 -10.48 10.46 4.58
CA ALA A 367 -9.80 11.74 4.33
C ALA A 367 -9.65 12.05 2.82
N HIS A 368 -9.64 11.03 1.96
CA HIS A 368 -9.45 11.18 0.50
C HIS A 368 -10.76 11.13 -0.30
N ARG A 369 -11.89 10.76 0.31
CA ARG A 369 -13.19 10.56 -0.37
C ARG A 369 -13.67 11.75 -1.22
N TYR A 370 -13.26 12.99 -0.93
CA TYR A 370 -13.65 14.18 -1.71
C TYR A 370 -12.50 14.78 -2.55
N SER A 371 -11.42 14.03 -2.80
CA SER A 371 -10.29 14.52 -3.62
C SER A 371 -10.66 14.67 -5.10
N ILE A 372 -11.48 13.76 -5.62
CA ILE A 372 -11.95 13.73 -7.02
C ILE A 372 -13.40 14.20 -7.11
N PHE A 373 -14.32 13.41 -6.54
CA PHE A 373 -15.76 13.64 -6.57
C PHE A 373 -16.21 14.54 -5.40
N PRO A 374 -17.16 15.46 -5.61
CA PRO A 374 -17.75 16.24 -4.53
C PRO A 374 -18.63 15.37 -3.60
N PRO A 375 -19.03 15.88 -2.42
CA PRO A 375 -20.08 15.25 -1.62
C PRO A 375 -21.38 15.21 -2.43
N LEU A 376 -21.90 14.01 -2.70
CA LEU A 376 -23.20 13.79 -3.32
C LEU A 376 -24.28 14.00 -2.25
N MET A 377 -25.18 14.96 -2.45
CA MET A 377 -26.20 15.30 -1.44
C MET A 377 -27.26 14.21 -1.24
N GLU A 378 -27.48 13.36 -2.25
CA GLU A 378 -28.55 12.35 -2.29
C GLU A 378 -28.07 10.92 -2.03
N ALA A 379 -26.77 10.71 -1.83
CA ALA A 379 -26.16 9.39 -1.65
C ALA A 379 -25.94 9.07 -0.16
N SER A 380 -26.99 8.66 0.55
CA SER A 380 -26.99 8.60 2.02
C SER A 380 -26.17 7.46 2.66
N ASP A 381 -25.55 6.57 1.87
CA ASP A 381 -25.02 5.30 2.37
C ASP A 381 -23.53 5.03 2.08
N GLU A 382 -22.63 5.74 2.77
CA GLU A 382 -21.17 5.50 2.77
C GLU A 382 -20.74 4.14 3.40
N LYS A 383 -21.64 3.14 3.48
CA LYS A 383 -21.38 1.82 4.09
C LYS A 383 -20.18 1.11 3.45
N TYR A 384 -20.05 1.17 2.13
CA TYR A 384 -19.00 0.51 1.34
C TYR A 384 -17.56 0.86 1.81
N GLN A 385 -17.33 2.07 2.33
CA GLN A 385 -16.01 2.50 2.84
C GLN A 385 -15.46 1.64 3.98
N ASN A 386 -16.33 0.93 4.71
CA ASN A 386 -15.91 0.01 5.77
C ASN A 386 -15.52 -1.37 5.22
N TYR A 387 -16.03 -1.74 4.03
CA TYR A 387 -15.81 -3.02 3.39
C TYR A 387 -14.54 -3.01 2.52
N ILE A 388 -14.30 -1.93 1.75
CA ILE A 388 -13.16 -1.82 0.82
C ILE A 388 -11.82 -2.23 1.45
N PRO A 389 -11.42 -1.74 2.64
CA PRO A 389 -10.12 -2.12 3.17
C PRO A 389 -10.05 -3.59 3.63
N PHE A 390 -11.17 -4.17 4.06
CA PHE A 390 -11.21 -5.58 4.45
C PHE A 390 -11.19 -6.52 3.26
N THR A 391 -11.88 -6.22 2.15
CA THR A 391 -11.85 -7.10 0.98
C THR A 391 -10.41 -7.24 0.48
N TRP A 392 -9.66 -6.14 0.35
CA TRP A 392 -8.25 -6.16 -0.04
C TRP A 392 -7.31 -6.83 0.98
N ILE A 393 -7.40 -6.50 2.27
CA ILE A 393 -6.50 -7.05 3.30
C ILE A 393 -6.85 -8.53 3.60
N GLY A 394 -8.13 -8.84 3.79
CA GLY A 394 -8.60 -10.19 4.06
C GLY A 394 -8.26 -11.18 2.94
N CYS A 395 -8.48 -10.81 1.67
CA CYS A 395 -8.07 -11.66 0.55
C CYS A 395 -6.54 -11.80 0.44
N LYS A 396 -5.76 -10.73 0.69
CA LYS A 396 -4.28 -10.82 0.78
C LYS A 396 -3.87 -11.83 1.84
N ASP A 397 -4.41 -11.73 3.05
CA ASP A 397 -3.97 -12.54 4.19
C ASP A 397 -4.44 -14.00 4.07
N HIS A 398 -5.60 -14.23 3.44
CA HIS A 398 -6.10 -15.56 3.12
C HIS A 398 -5.22 -16.26 2.08
N LEU A 399 -4.88 -15.57 0.97
CA LEU A 399 -4.03 -16.10 -0.09
C LEU A 399 -2.52 -16.01 0.21
N SER A 400 -2.14 -15.33 1.30
CA SER A 400 -0.74 -14.98 1.64
C SER A 400 0.02 -14.24 0.53
N THR A 401 -0.68 -13.45 -0.29
CA THR A 401 -0.14 -12.83 -1.52
C THR A 401 0.99 -11.83 -1.24
N PRO A 402 2.16 -11.92 -1.93
CA PRO A 402 3.26 -10.97 -1.79
C PRO A 402 3.00 -9.67 -2.58
N ILE A 403 2.22 -8.76 -1.96
CA ILE A 403 1.85 -7.45 -2.51
C ILE A 403 2.21 -6.30 -1.56
N THR A 404 2.67 -5.18 -2.11
CA THR A 404 3.12 -4.03 -1.32
C THR A 404 1.95 -3.22 -0.73
N PRO A 405 2.11 -2.63 0.47
CA PRO A 405 1.08 -1.77 1.07
C PRO A 405 0.64 -0.60 0.16
N LYS A 406 1.55 -0.05 -0.65
CA LYS A 406 1.24 1.00 -1.63
C LYS A 406 0.31 0.50 -2.74
N CYS A 407 0.55 -0.70 -3.30
CA CYS A 407 -0.30 -1.27 -4.35
C CYS A 407 -1.72 -1.57 -3.83
N LEU A 408 -1.83 -2.10 -2.61
CA LEU A 408 -3.12 -2.27 -1.93
C LEU A 408 -3.85 -0.93 -1.75
N TRP A 409 -3.15 0.11 -1.30
CA TRP A 409 -3.74 1.44 -1.14
C TRP A 409 -4.25 2.03 -2.46
N ASP A 410 -3.48 1.91 -3.53
CA ASP A 410 -3.87 2.41 -4.85
C ASP A 410 -5.13 1.68 -5.36
N MET A 411 -5.25 0.38 -5.12
CA MET A 411 -6.45 -0.39 -5.45
C MET A 411 -7.65 -0.13 -4.51
N MET A 412 -7.42 0.19 -3.23
CA MET A 412 -8.48 0.66 -2.33
C MET A 412 -9.02 2.03 -2.77
N LEU A 413 -8.16 2.92 -3.24
CA LEU A 413 -8.56 4.21 -3.82
C LEU A 413 -9.36 4.01 -5.10
N VAL A 414 -8.90 3.16 -6.03
CA VAL A 414 -9.70 2.76 -7.22
C VAL A 414 -11.06 2.23 -6.76
N SER A 415 -11.09 1.22 -5.89
CA SER A 415 -12.35 0.64 -5.40
C SER A 415 -13.32 1.69 -4.83
N MET A 416 -12.81 2.70 -4.11
CA MET A 416 -13.62 3.81 -3.60
C MET A 416 -14.14 4.72 -4.72
N TYR A 417 -13.27 5.11 -5.66
CA TYR A 417 -13.66 5.96 -6.79
C TYR A 417 -14.61 5.26 -7.76
N ASN A 418 -14.59 3.92 -7.85
CA ASN A 418 -15.55 3.14 -8.62
C ASN A 418 -16.99 3.40 -8.13
N PHE A 419 -17.26 3.25 -6.81
CA PHE A 419 -18.59 3.59 -6.26
C PHE A 419 -18.98 5.06 -6.47
N GLN A 420 -17.99 5.98 -6.48
CA GLN A 420 -18.26 7.41 -6.60
C GLN A 420 -18.49 7.86 -8.03
N VAL A 421 -17.81 7.28 -9.02
CA VAL A 421 -18.03 7.59 -10.44
C VAL A 421 -19.37 7.02 -10.91
N ASP A 422 -19.73 5.81 -10.48
CA ASP A 422 -21.04 5.20 -10.77
C ASP A 422 -22.16 6.16 -10.30
N ALA A 423 -22.15 6.54 -9.01
CA ALA A 423 -23.14 7.45 -8.43
C ALA A 423 -23.12 8.87 -9.02
N PHE A 424 -21.94 9.41 -9.35
CA PHE A 424 -21.80 10.74 -9.98
C PHE A 424 -22.31 10.77 -11.42
N MET A 425 -22.04 9.72 -12.19
CA MET A 425 -22.58 9.55 -13.55
C MET A 425 -24.10 9.44 -13.49
N GLU A 426 -24.61 8.63 -12.56
CA GLU A 426 -26.03 8.34 -12.39
C GLU A 426 -26.89 9.52 -11.89
N THR A 427 -26.31 10.45 -11.13
CA THR A 427 -26.95 11.66 -10.61
C THR A 427 -26.47 12.89 -11.38
N SER A 428 -25.45 13.59 -10.86
CA SER A 428 -24.98 14.89 -11.35
C SER A 428 -24.73 14.96 -12.86
N ALA A 429 -24.16 13.93 -13.48
CA ALA A 429 -23.94 13.93 -14.93
C ALA A 429 -25.25 13.66 -15.71
N ARG A 430 -26.10 12.73 -15.26
CA ARG A 430 -27.40 12.44 -15.88
C ARG A 430 -28.31 13.68 -15.85
N ASP A 431 -28.35 14.40 -14.73
CA ASP A 431 -29.21 15.56 -14.55
C ASP A 431 -28.73 16.77 -15.38
N CYS A 432 -27.41 17.05 -15.36
CA CYS A 432 -26.78 18.11 -16.15
C CYS A 432 -26.96 17.91 -17.68
N TYR A 433 -26.96 16.64 -18.13
CA TYR A 433 -27.08 16.25 -19.53
C TYR A 433 -28.42 15.58 -19.87
N ALA A 434 -29.48 15.85 -19.09
CA ALA A 434 -30.82 15.36 -19.38
C ALA A 434 -31.26 15.80 -20.80
N GLY A 435 -31.59 14.83 -21.66
CA GLY A 435 -31.90 15.07 -23.08
C GLY A 435 -30.70 15.45 -23.97
N ARG A 436 -29.48 15.58 -23.42
CA ARG A 436 -28.23 15.97 -24.10
C ARG A 436 -27.12 14.92 -23.98
N LEU A 437 -27.46 13.63 -23.83
CA LEU A 437 -26.50 12.54 -23.60
C LEU A 437 -25.41 12.42 -24.71
N ASN A 438 -25.69 12.83 -25.94
CA ASN A 438 -24.70 12.87 -27.01
C ASN A 438 -23.59 13.91 -26.78
N ASP A 439 -23.90 15.03 -26.12
CA ASP A 439 -22.91 16.05 -25.78
C ASP A 439 -21.95 15.52 -24.69
N LEU A 440 -22.49 14.75 -23.73
CA LEU A 440 -21.68 14.06 -22.72
C LEU A 440 -20.79 12.97 -23.32
N LYS A 441 -21.27 12.21 -24.33
CA LYS A 441 -20.42 11.28 -25.11
C LYS A 441 -19.29 12.03 -25.80
N GLY A 442 -19.59 13.17 -26.44
CA GLY A 442 -18.59 14.03 -27.09
C GLY A 442 -17.53 14.54 -26.11
N LEU A 443 -17.97 15.02 -24.94
CA LEU A 443 -17.10 15.46 -23.85
C LEU A 443 -16.16 14.33 -23.39
N ILE A 444 -16.69 13.13 -23.11
CA ILE A 444 -15.88 11.99 -22.69
C ILE A 444 -14.86 11.63 -23.76
N CYS A 445 -15.23 11.54 -25.04
CA CYS A 445 -14.28 11.28 -26.12
C CYS A 445 -13.18 12.36 -26.22
N GLY A 446 -13.51 13.62 -25.92
CA GLY A 446 -12.54 14.71 -25.81
C GLY A 446 -11.49 14.49 -24.71
N LEU A 447 -11.85 13.83 -23.60
CA LEU A 447 -10.91 13.57 -22.49
C LEU A 447 -9.78 12.59 -22.83
N PHE A 448 -9.95 11.75 -23.87
CA PHE A 448 -8.97 10.74 -24.30
C PHE A 448 -8.31 11.07 -25.65
N SER A 449 -8.55 12.25 -26.20
CA SER A 449 -7.93 12.70 -27.45
C SER A 449 -6.44 13.04 -27.25
N GLU A 450 -5.60 12.90 -28.29
CA GLU A 450 -4.14 13.05 -28.13
C GLU A 450 -3.71 14.40 -27.55
N ASP A 451 -4.40 15.49 -27.93
CA ASP A 451 -4.18 16.85 -27.41
C ASP A 451 -4.46 17.00 -25.89
N SER A 452 -5.36 16.19 -25.32
CA SER A 452 -5.64 16.20 -23.87
C SER A 452 -4.71 15.29 -23.07
N MET A 453 -4.13 14.27 -23.72
CA MET A 453 -3.34 13.23 -23.07
C MET A 453 -1.89 13.63 -22.74
N GLY A 454 -1.41 14.77 -23.25
CA GLY A 454 -0.19 15.42 -22.75
C GLY A 454 1.10 14.61 -22.95
N TYR A 455 1.20 13.80 -24.00
CA TYR A 455 2.46 13.17 -24.38
C TYR A 455 3.40 14.20 -25.01
N GLU A 456 4.16 14.93 -24.18
CA GLU A 456 5.32 15.68 -24.66
C GLU A 456 6.30 14.71 -25.35
N SER A 457 6.40 14.85 -26.68
CA SER A 457 7.29 14.02 -27.49
C SER A 457 8.74 14.26 -27.08
N MET A 458 9.41 13.20 -26.60
CA MET A 458 10.86 13.16 -26.36
C MET A 458 11.64 13.22 -27.69
N THR A 459 11.64 14.38 -28.34
CA THR A 459 12.45 14.66 -29.55
C THR A 459 13.01 16.10 -29.58
N LYS A 460 13.01 16.82 -28.44
CA LYS A 460 13.56 18.20 -28.32
C LYS A 460 14.54 18.46 -27.18
N TYR A 461 15.07 17.42 -26.53
CA TYR A 461 16.11 17.54 -25.49
C TYR A 461 17.47 16.92 -25.86
N GLU A 462 17.73 16.69 -27.15
CA GLU A 462 19.06 16.41 -27.69
C GLU A 462 19.52 17.49 -28.68
N HIS A 463 19.68 18.73 -28.19
CA HIS A 463 20.81 19.61 -28.55
C HIS A 463 20.72 20.95 -27.78
N ALA A 464 21.90 21.49 -27.42
CA ALA A 464 22.13 22.62 -26.52
C ALA A 464 21.75 22.34 -25.04
N THR A 465 22.64 22.46 -24.06
CA THR A 465 23.84 23.31 -23.97
C THR A 465 25.01 22.63 -23.25
N THR A 466 26.17 22.55 -23.91
CA THR A 466 27.46 22.46 -23.21
C THR A 466 27.94 23.88 -22.87
N PRO A 467 28.44 24.14 -21.65
CA PRO A 467 28.84 25.49 -21.24
C PRO A 467 30.19 25.87 -21.87
N LYS A 468 30.17 26.79 -22.85
CA LYS A 468 31.41 27.41 -23.38
C LYS A 468 31.72 28.73 -22.70
N LYS A 469 32.99 28.86 -22.31
CA LYS A 469 33.60 29.97 -21.56
C LYS A 469 33.44 31.31 -22.28
N MET A 470 33.30 32.37 -21.48
CA MET A 470 33.59 33.74 -21.91
C MET A 470 35.07 33.91 -22.28
N THR A 471 35.35 34.56 -23.42
CA THR A 471 36.64 35.19 -23.73
C THR A 471 36.40 36.49 -24.48
N ASN A 472 37.00 37.58 -23.99
CA ASN A 472 36.92 38.93 -24.58
C ASN A 472 37.64 39.03 -25.94
N GLY A 473 37.19 39.88 -26.86
CA GLY A 473 37.87 40.03 -28.17
C GLY A 473 37.34 41.10 -29.15
N VAL A 474 37.53 42.39 -28.81
CA VAL A 474 37.83 43.54 -29.71
C VAL A 474 37.00 43.80 -31.00
N LYS A 475 36.23 44.89 -30.93
CA LYS A 475 35.97 45.99 -31.91
C LYS A 475 36.20 45.80 -33.44
N ASN A 476 35.19 46.21 -34.23
CA ASN A 476 35.19 47.31 -35.24
C ASN A 476 33.88 47.24 -36.07
N GLY A 477 33.18 48.29 -36.49
CA GLY A 477 33.27 49.74 -36.21
C GLY A 477 32.32 50.55 -37.14
N VAL A 478 31.98 51.78 -36.75
CA VAL A 478 31.32 52.86 -37.55
C VAL A 478 29.84 52.62 -37.99
N GLY A 479 28.90 53.55 -37.77
CA GLY A 479 28.97 54.84 -37.06
C GLY A 479 27.68 55.68 -37.08
N ASN A 480 27.71 56.80 -36.34
CA ASN A 480 26.75 57.92 -36.22
C ASN A 480 25.34 57.62 -35.64
N VAL A 481 24.96 58.14 -34.47
CA VAL A 481 24.73 59.55 -34.03
C VAL A 481 23.40 60.11 -34.58
N GLY A 482 22.45 60.54 -33.75
CA GLY A 482 22.44 60.61 -32.28
C GLY A 482 21.15 61.23 -31.71
N GLN A 483 21.25 61.83 -30.51
CA GLN A 483 20.19 62.51 -29.71
C GLN A 483 19.11 61.57 -29.15
N SER A 484 18.97 61.35 -27.83
CA SER A 484 18.68 62.27 -26.71
C SER A 484 17.28 62.91 -26.80
N GLY A 485 16.36 62.66 -25.87
CA GLY A 485 16.38 61.82 -24.67
C GLY A 485 15.15 62.14 -23.79
N ARG A 486 15.09 61.61 -22.55
CA ARG A 486 14.18 62.03 -21.46
C ARG A 486 12.66 61.88 -21.72
N GLU A 487 11.78 61.71 -20.73
CA GLU A 487 11.84 61.27 -19.32
C GLU A 487 10.37 60.98 -18.94
N ASN A 488 10.13 60.12 -17.95
CA ASN A 488 8.80 59.84 -17.35
C ASN A 488 7.79 59.12 -18.29
N GLY A 489 6.98 58.16 -17.85
CA GLY A 489 6.74 57.64 -16.50
C GLY A 489 5.25 57.73 -16.15
N ILE A 490 4.75 56.76 -15.37
CA ILE A 490 3.35 56.68 -14.86
C ILE A 490 2.33 56.34 -15.96
N ALA A 491 1.22 55.62 -15.71
CA ALA A 491 0.92 54.45 -14.88
C ALA A 491 -0.48 53.95 -15.29
N ASN A 492 -0.83 52.75 -14.85
CA ASN A 492 -2.18 52.25 -14.60
C ASN A 492 -3.29 52.34 -15.68
N CYS A 493 -3.87 51.16 -15.89
CA CYS A 493 -5.30 50.91 -16.00
C CYS A 493 -6.24 52.02 -15.46
N ASN A 494 -7.35 52.20 -16.17
CA ASN A 494 -8.65 51.82 -15.61
C ASN A 494 -9.65 51.48 -16.72
N ASP A 495 -10.64 50.68 -16.36
CA ASP A 495 -11.85 50.40 -17.12
C ASP A 495 -12.65 51.69 -17.40
N ASP A 496 -13.48 51.68 -18.45
CA ASP A 496 -14.91 51.95 -18.22
C ASP A 496 -15.82 51.50 -19.38
N TYR A 497 -17.10 51.28 -19.05
CA TYR A 497 -18.12 50.67 -19.90
C TYR A 497 -18.71 51.63 -20.96
N ALA A 498 -19.05 51.09 -22.14
CA ALA A 498 -20.12 51.60 -23.00
C ALA A 498 -20.77 50.50 -23.85
N MET A 499 -22.11 50.43 -23.83
CA MET A 499 -22.94 49.71 -24.81
C MET A 499 -22.85 50.42 -26.19
N GLU A 500 -23.17 49.84 -27.36
CA GLU A 500 -24.43 49.14 -27.67
C GLU A 500 -24.43 48.48 -29.09
N SER A 501 -25.20 47.38 -29.21
CA SER A 501 -25.83 46.83 -30.44
C SER A 501 -25.02 46.21 -31.61
N ASN A 502 -25.37 44.94 -31.89
CA ASN A 502 -25.54 44.25 -33.20
C ASN A 502 -24.47 44.39 -34.32
N GLY A 503 -23.93 43.29 -34.89
CA GLY A 503 -24.21 41.88 -34.63
C GLY A 503 -23.52 40.93 -35.62
N GLU A 504 -24.05 39.70 -35.72
CA GLU A 504 -23.70 38.60 -36.64
C GLU A 504 -22.48 37.70 -36.32
N ASN A 505 -22.84 36.45 -35.96
CA ASN A 505 -22.22 35.20 -36.43
C ASN A 505 -20.81 34.83 -35.95
N GLY A 506 -20.73 34.48 -34.66
CA GLY A 506 -19.73 33.55 -34.14
C GLY A 506 -20.36 32.60 -33.12
N HIS A 507 -20.81 31.40 -33.54
CA HIS A 507 -21.23 30.35 -32.62
C HIS A 507 -20.01 29.79 -31.86
N THR A 508 -19.67 30.42 -30.74
CA THR A 508 -18.79 29.82 -29.73
C THR A 508 -19.65 29.06 -28.73
N ASN A 509 -19.45 27.75 -28.64
CA ASN A 509 -20.14 26.89 -27.68
C ASN A 509 -19.65 27.21 -26.26
N GLY A 510 -20.30 28.16 -25.60
CA GLY A 510 -20.14 28.39 -24.17
C GLY A 510 -20.70 27.19 -23.40
N LEU A 511 -19.81 26.38 -22.84
CA LEU A 511 -20.17 25.37 -21.84
C LEU A 511 -20.82 26.08 -20.64
N THR A 512 -21.91 25.53 -20.11
CA THR A 512 -22.51 26.06 -18.88
C THR A 512 -21.59 25.79 -17.68
N ASP A 513 -21.76 26.53 -16.58
CA ASP A 513 -20.99 26.30 -15.34
C ASP A 513 -21.13 24.85 -14.82
N GLN A 514 -22.26 24.18 -15.10
CA GLN A 514 -22.48 22.77 -14.79
C GLN A 514 -21.73 21.83 -15.74
N ASP A 515 -21.71 22.13 -17.05
CA ASP A 515 -20.95 21.34 -18.03
C ASP A 515 -19.43 21.37 -17.70
N GLU A 516 -18.88 22.54 -17.35
CA GLU A 516 -17.49 22.67 -16.88
C GLU A 516 -17.24 21.97 -15.53
N HIS A 517 -18.22 21.93 -14.63
CA HIS A 517 -18.10 21.14 -13.40
C HIS A 517 -17.96 19.64 -13.69
N VAL A 518 -18.84 19.07 -14.51
CA VAL A 518 -18.80 17.65 -14.90
C VAL A 518 -17.49 17.32 -15.60
N LYS A 519 -17.10 18.14 -16.59
CA LYS A 519 -15.81 18.05 -17.29
C LYS A 519 -14.62 18.01 -16.33
N LYS A 520 -14.58 18.91 -15.34
CA LYS A 520 -13.48 19.03 -14.36
C LYS A 520 -13.40 17.82 -13.43
N VAL A 521 -14.54 17.27 -12.99
CA VAL A 521 -14.59 16.06 -12.14
C VAL A 521 -14.12 14.83 -12.93
N LEU A 522 -14.64 14.61 -14.14
CA LEU A 522 -14.23 13.50 -15.00
C LEU A 522 -12.75 13.60 -15.42
N THR A 523 -12.26 14.81 -15.71
CA THR A 523 -10.83 15.05 -16.01
C THR A 523 -9.93 14.65 -14.84
N LYS A 524 -10.31 14.97 -13.59
CA LYS A 524 -9.56 14.51 -12.40
C LYS A 524 -9.55 12.99 -12.28
N PHE A 525 -10.69 12.34 -12.53
CA PHE A 525 -10.80 10.88 -12.46
C PHE A 525 -9.95 10.18 -13.53
N VAL A 526 -10.02 10.63 -14.79
CA VAL A 526 -9.19 10.12 -15.89
C VAL A 526 -7.70 10.33 -15.61
N ASN A 527 -7.31 11.51 -15.12
CA ASN A 527 -5.92 11.79 -14.77
C ASN A 527 -5.43 10.96 -13.57
N PHE A 528 -6.27 10.68 -12.56
CA PHE A 528 -5.90 9.82 -11.44
C PHE A 528 -5.47 8.42 -11.91
N ALA A 529 -6.17 7.85 -12.89
CA ALA A 529 -5.83 6.55 -13.46
C ALA A 529 -4.64 6.64 -14.44
N LEU A 530 -4.70 7.52 -15.44
CA LEU A 530 -3.77 7.51 -16.58
C LEU A 530 -2.42 8.19 -16.29
N GLN A 531 -2.40 9.18 -15.39
CA GLN A 531 -1.16 9.85 -14.95
C GLN A 531 -0.53 9.19 -13.72
N HIS A 532 -1.01 8.01 -13.31
CA HIS A 532 -0.42 7.28 -12.19
C HIS A 532 1.03 6.86 -12.53
N PRO A 533 2.04 7.07 -11.65
CA PRO A 533 3.45 6.83 -12.00
C PRO A 533 3.77 5.41 -12.51
N LYS A 534 3.04 4.40 -12.02
CA LYS A 534 3.16 3.01 -12.50
C LYS A 534 2.57 2.79 -13.89
N VAL A 535 1.50 3.51 -14.24
CA VAL A 535 0.90 3.50 -15.58
C VAL A 535 1.84 4.22 -16.55
N LEU A 536 2.34 5.41 -16.20
CA LEU A 536 3.28 6.15 -17.05
C LEU A 536 4.57 5.36 -17.34
N ALA A 537 5.07 4.60 -16.36
CA ALA A 537 6.22 3.70 -16.50
C ALA A 537 5.92 2.36 -17.19
N SER A 538 4.66 2.06 -17.52
CA SER A 538 4.27 0.85 -18.25
C SER A 538 4.40 1.04 -19.77
N PRO A 539 4.59 -0.04 -20.56
CA PRO A 539 4.73 0.06 -22.02
C PRO A 539 3.52 0.72 -22.69
N ALA A 540 3.74 1.42 -23.82
CA ALA A 540 2.68 2.15 -24.53
C ALA A 540 1.42 1.30 -24.84
N PRO A 541 1.50 0.01 -25.25
CA PRO A 541 0.31 -0.83 -25.46
C PRO A 541 -0.51 -1.12 -24.20
N MET A 542 0.09 -1.06 -23.00
CA MET A 542 -0.64 -1.18 -21.72
C MET A 542 -1.35 0.12 -21.36
N ARG A 543 -0.70 1.28 -21.60
CA ARG A 543 -1.30 2.60 -21.37
C ARG A 543 -2.48 2.86 -22.30
N GLN A 544 -2.34 2.49 -23.58
CA GLN A 544 -3.41 2.56 -24.58
C GLN A 544 -4.57 1.63 -24.23
N TRP A 545 -4.29 0.40 -23.79
CA TRP A 545 -5.33 -0.53 -23.34
C TRP A 545 -6.10 0.02 -22.13
N LEU A 546 -5.41 0.53 -21.11
CA LEU A 546 -6.06 1.15 -19.95
C LEU A 546 -6.92 2.36 -20.33
N ALA A 547 -6.40 3.24 -21.20
CA ALA A 547 -7.16 4.39 -21.70
C ALA A 547 -8.43 3.95 -22.44
N HIS A 548 -8.34 2.92 -23.28
CA HIS A 548 -9.48 2.37 -24.01
C HIS A 548 -10.54 1.76 -23.09
N GLU A 549 -10.17 0.92 -22.13
CA GLU A 549 -11.12 0.33 -21.18
C GLU A 549 -11.76 1.40 -20.28
N LEU A 550 -11.01 2.43 -19.85
CA LEU A 550 -11.53 3.52 -19.04
C LEU A 550 -12.49 4.43 -19.82
N GLN A 551 -12.20 4.72 -21.08
CA GLN A 551 -13.11 5.43 -21.98
C GLN A 551 -14.39 4.60 -22.21
N THR A 552 -14.23 3.30 -22.48
CA THR A 552 -15.34 2.37 -22.72
C THR A 552 -16.25 2.28 -21.50
N PHE A 553 -15.69 2.24 -20.29
CA PHE A 553 -16.43 2.27 -19.03
C PHE A 553 -17.28 3.53 -18.83
N LEU A 554 -16.73 4.72 -19.12
CA LEU A 554 -17.47 5.98 -19.02
C LEU A 554 -18.56 6.12 -20.12
N LEU A 555 -18.31 5.57 -21.32
CA LEU A 555 -19.32 5.52 -22.39
C LEU A 555 -20.41 4.46 -22.12
N ALA A 556 -20.07 3.37 -21.43
CA ALA A 556 -21.02 2.33 -21.04
C ALA A 556 -22.06 2.85 -20.04
N HIS A 557 -21.69 3.76 -19.13
CA HIS A 557 -22.63 4.48 -18.26
C HIS A 557 -23.74 5.20 -19.04
N ILE A 558 -23.36 6.01 -20.05
CA ILE A 558 -24.35 6.70 -20.89
C ILE A 558 -25.19 5.70 -21.67
N THR A 559 -24.54 4.65 -22.18
CA THR A 559 -25.23 3.57 -22.91
C THR A 559 -26.26 2.87 -22.01
N HIS A 560 -25.99 2.68 -20.72
CA HIS A 560 -26.93 2.10 -19.76
C HIS A 560 -28.08 3.05 -19.42
N MET A 561 -27.83 4.36 -19.30
CA MET A 561 -28.89 5.37 -19.13
C MET A 561 -29.90 5.31 -20.29
N GLU A 562 -29.43 5.21 -21.54
CA GLU A 562 -30.30 5.04 -22.72
C GLU A 562 -31.13 3.74 -22.67
N ASP A 563 -30.57 2.64 -22.15
CA ASP A 563 -31.31 1.39 -21.96
C ASP A 563 -32.38 1.51 -20.86
N CYS A 564 -32.09 2.21 -19.76
CA CYS A 564 -33.07 2.48 -18.70
C CYS A 564 -34.21 3.39 -19.20
N ASP A 565 -33.91 4.44 -19.95
CA ASP A 565 -34.93 5.30 -20.57
C ASP A 565 -35.81 4.50 -21.56
N SER A 566 -35.21 3.56 -22.31
CA SER A 566 -35.92 2.61 -23.19
C SER A 566 -36.81 1.62 -22.42
N LEU A 567 -36.35 1.13 -21.27
CA LEU A 567 -37.12 0.26 -20.39
C LEU A 567 -38.34 1.00 -19.79
N ALA A 568 -38.15 2.24 -19.34
CA ALA A 568 -39.23 3.08 -18.83
C ALA A 568 -40.34 3.30 -19.88
N PHE A 569 -39.97 3.50 -21.15
CA PHE A 569 -40.93 3.58 -22.25
C PHE A 569 -41.72 2.27 -22.46
N SER A 570 -41.10 1.11 -22.24
CA SER A 570 -41.79 -0.20 -22.26
C SER A 570 -42.73 -0.42 -21.06
N ALA A 571 -42.44 0.21 -19.91
CA ALA A 571 -43.15 -0.03 -18.63
C ALA A 571 -44.56 0.59 -18.56
N SER A 572 -44.93 1.47 -19.49
CA SER A 572 -46.21 2.19 -19.58
C SER A 572 -47.46 1.29 -19.79
N SER A 573 -47.31 -0.04 -19.72
CA SER A 573 -48.35 -1.06 -19.93
C SER A 573 -48.98 -1.62 -18.64
N GLY A 574 -48.61 -1.13 -17.45
CA GLY A 574 -49.29 -1.46 -16.18
C GLY A 574 -49.01 -2.84 -15.57
N ALA A 575 -48.03 -3.59 -16.08
CA ALA A 575 -47.65 -4.90 -15.53
C ALA A 575 -46.64 -4.76 -14.37
N LYS A 576 -46.85 -5.53 -13.29
CA LYS A 576 -45.98 -5.51 -12.09
C LYS A 576 -44.58 -6.11 -12.31
N ALA A 577 -44.35 -6.81 -13.41
CA ALA A 577 -43.04 -7.32 -13.82
C ALA A 577 -42.75 -6.79 -15.22
N ILE A 578 -41.78 -5.88 -15.33
CA ILE A 578 -41.42 -5.23 -16.59
C ILE A 578 -40.45 -6.15 -17.34
N THR A 579 -40.90 -6.76 -18.44
CA THR A 579 -40.02 -7.38 -19.43
C THR A 579 -39.61 -6.33 -20.46
N TRP A 580 -38.32 -6.23 -20.76
CA TRP A 580 -37.80 -5.26 -21.72
C TRP A 580 -38.24 -5.69 -23.13
N SER A 581 -39.17 -4.92 -23.72
CA SER A 581 -39.91 -5.34 -24.91
C SER A 581 -39.09 -5.31 -26.22
N LYS A 582 -38.02 -4.51 -26.26
CA LYS A 582 -37.16 -4.29 -27.43
C LYS A 582 -35.69 -4.12 -27.01
N PRO A 583 -35.02 -5.19 -26.53
CA PRO A 583 -33.61 -5.12 -26.17
C PRO A 583 -32.75 -4.82 -27.41
N ARG A 584 -31.71 -3.97 -27.26
CA ARG A 584 -30.80 -3.63 -28.38
C ARG A 584 -29.98 -4.83 -28.88
N THR A 585 -29.75 -5.83 -28.02
CA THR A 585 -28.99 -7.07 -28.30
C THR A 585 -29.52 -8.20 -27.42
N THR A 586 -29.09 -9.45 -27.66
CA THR A 586 -29.40 -10.57 -26.74
C THR A 586 -28.71 -10.38 -25.39
N PHE A 587 -29.25 -11.02 -24.35
CA PHE A 587 -28.67 -11.01 -22.99
C PHE A 587 -27.18 -11.37 -22.99
N PHE A 588 -26.78 -12.43 -23.72
CA PHE A 588 -25.38 -12.85 -23.83
C PHE A 588 -24.45 -11.75 -24.37
N LYS A 589 -24.90 -10.98 -25.37
CA LYS A 589 -24.09 -9.91 -25.94
C LYS A 589 -24.05 -8.71 -25.00
N TRP A 590 -25.20 -8.30 -24.46
CA TRP A 590 -25.30 -7.19 -23.51
C TRP A 590 -24.46 -7.40 -22.25
N VAL A 591 -24.50 -8.61 -21.66
CA VAL A 591 -23.77 -8.92 -20.42
C VAL A 591 -22.26 -9.00 -20.61
N ARG A 592 -21.75 -9.30 -21.82
CA ARG A 592 -20.31 -9.34 -22.13
C ARG A 592 -19.75 -8.05 -22.78
N THR A 593 -20.61 -7.17 -23.29
CA THR A 593 -20.24 -5.81 -23.71
C THR A 593 -20.83 -4.79 -22.75
N THR A 594 -21.90 -4.07 -23.13
CA THR A 594 -22.45 -2.89 -22.46
C THR A 594 -22.51 -2.99 -20.94
N SER A 595 -22.93 -4.13 -20.41
CA SER A 595 -23.10 -4.33 -18.97
C SER A 595 -21.82 -4.73 -18.24
N ALA A 596 -20.96 -5.55 -18.86
CA ALA A 596 -19.61 -5.82 -18.34
C ALA A 596 -18.71 -4.59 -18.41
N ASP A 597 -18.79 -3.82 -19.49
CA ASP A 597 -18.11 -2.55 -19.71
C ASP A 597 -18.58 -1.48 -18.71
N HIS A 598 -19.86 -1.50 -18.31
CA HIS A 598 -20.39 -0.64 -17.23
C HIS A 598 -19.84 -1.03 -15.86
N THR A 599 -19.44 -2.29 -15.64
CA THR A 599 -18.70 -2.61 -14.41
C THR A 599 -17.33 -1.97 -14.47
N SER A 600 -16.85 -1.46 -13.34
CA SER A 600 -15.49 -0.91 -13.24
C SER A 600 -14.38 -1.98 -13.35
N CYS A 601 -14.73 -3.26 -13.55
CA CYS A 601 -13.81 -4.38 -13.60
C CYS A 601 -12.76 -4.26 -14.73
N PRO A 602 -13.09 -3.96 -16.01
CA PRO A 602 -12.11 -3.99 -17.09
C PRO A 602 -10.96 -3.01 -16.91
N TYR A 603 -11.23 -1.72 -16.69
CA TYR A 603 -10.14 -0.75 -16.46
C TYR A 603 -9.43 -1.00 -15.12
N SER A 604 -10.15 -1.42 -14.06
CA SER A 604 -9.52 -1.71 -12.76
C SER A 604 -8.54 -2.90 -12.87
N PHE A 605 -8.86 -3.89 -13.72
CA PHE A 605 -8.00 -5.02 -14.03
C PHE A 605 -6.73 -4.55 -14.75
N VAL A 606 -6.85 -3.78 -15.85
CA VAL A 606 -5.66 -3.28 -16.57
C VAL A 606 -4.82 -2.32 -15.72
N PHE A 607 -5.46 -1.48 -14.89
CA PHE A 607 -4.76 -0.62 -13.93
C PHE A 607 -3.96 -1.44 -12.93
N TYR A 608 -4.56 -2.51 -12.37
CA TYR A 608 -3.87 -3.42 -11.47
C TYR A 608 -2.70 -4.14 -12.15
N LEU A 609 -2.82 -4.57 -13.42
CA LEU A 609 -1.69 -5.10 -14.19
C LEU A 609 -0.53 -4.08 -14.24
N CYS A 610 -0.82 -2.82 -14.55
CA CYS A 610 0.19 -1.74 -14.53
C CYS A 610 0.84 -1.54 -13.14
N LEU A 611 0.15 -1.81 -12.02
CA LEU A 611 0.73 -1.75 -10.68
C LEU A 611 1.67 -2.93 -10.36
N ILE A 612 1.23 -4.16 -10.66
CA ILE A 612 1.88 -5.40 -10.20
C ILE A 612 3.06 -5.86 -11.04
N GLY A 613 3.07 -5.49 -12.33
CA GLY A 613 4.10 -5.88 -13.27
C GLY A 613 5.30 -4.94 -13.30
N ASN A 614 6.40 -5.47 -13.84
CA ASN A 614 7.62 -4.72 -14.11
C ASN A 614 7.70 -4.45 -15.62
N GLY A 615 8.37 -3.37 -16.04
CA GLY A 615 8.45 -3.00 -17.46
C GLY A 615 8.95 -4.12 -18.39
N SER A 616 9.87 -4.96 -17.91
CA SER A 616 10.35 -6.18 -18.59
C SER A 616 9.23 -7.21 -18.82
N ASN A 617 8.45 -7.51 -17.78
CA ASN A 617 7.45 -8.59 -17.79
C ASN A 617 6.35 -8.36 -18.85
N TRP A 618 6.03 -7.08 -19.13
CA TRP A 618 5.04 -6.71 -20.12
C TRP A 618 5.60 -6.67 -21.55
N LEU A 619 6.91 -6.45 -21.73
CA LEU A 619 7.56 -6.50 -23.03
C LEU A 619 7.75 -7.94 -23.54
N GLU A 620 7.86 -8.91 -22.64
CA GLU A 620 7.99 -10.35 -22.94
C GLU A 620 6.63 -11.07 -23.06
N MET A 621 5.51 -10.35 -22.96
CA MET A 621 4.18 -10.96 -22.97
C MET A 621 3.73 -11.37 -24.38
N SER A 622 3.56 -12.67 -24.59
CA SER A 622 3.09 -13.19 -25.88
C SER A 622 1.61 -12.86 -26.14
N ILE A 623 1.22 -12.87 -27.42
CA ILE A 623 -0.15 -12.60 -27.86
C ILE A 623 -1.15 -13.54 -27.19
N GLN A 624 -0.80 -14.82 -27.01
CA GLN A 624 -1.65 -15.81 -26.35
C GLN A 624 -1.91 -15.47 -24.88
N LYS A 625 -0.87 -15.06 -24.14
CA LYS A 625 -1.00 -14.62 -22.72
C LYS A 625 -1.86 -13.38 -22.61
N ARG A 626 -1.67 -12.41 -23.51
CA ARG A 626 -2.48 -11.19 -23.55
C ARG A 626 -3.96 -11.53 -23.84
N TYR A 627 -4.22 -12.37 -24.83
CA TYR A 627 -5.57 -12.80 -25.19
C TYR A 627 -6.28 -13.51 -24.02
N ALA A 628 -5.60 -14.43 -23.33
CA ALA A 628 -6.14 -15.11 -22.17
C ALA A 628 -6.35 -14.17 -20.95
N LEU A 629 -5.52 -13.12 -20.78
CA LEU A 629 -5.77 -12.08 -19.77
C LEU A 629 -7.00 -11.22 -20.12
N GLU A 630 -7.18 -10.86 -21.39
CA GLU A 630 -8.37 -10.15 -21.88
C GLU A 630 -9.64 -11.00 -21.71
N ASP A 631 -9.59 -12.30 -22.02
CA ASP A 631 -10.72 -13.21 -21.86
C ASP A 631 -11.07 -13.46 -20.38
N ALA A 632 -10.07 -13.70 -19.52
CA ALA A 632 -10.28 -13.80 -18.06
C ALA A 632 -10.90 -12.52 -17.47
N CYS A 633 -10.46 -11.34 -17.93
CA CYS A 633 -11.03 -10.06 -17.55
C CYS A 633 -12.51 -9.93 -17.96
N ARG A 634 -12.86 -10.36 -19.19
CA ARG A 634 -14.23 -10.33 -19.72
C ARG A 634 -15.16 -11.29 -18.98
N HIS A 635 -14.70 -12.49 -18.65
CA HIS A 635 -15.42 -13.43 -17.78
C HIS A 635 -15.67 -12.85 -16.38
N LEU A 636 -14.65 -12.25 -15.75
CA LEU A 636 -14.75 -11.63 -14.43
C LEU A 636 -15.73 -10.44 -14.43
N ALA A 637 -15.70 -9.59 -15.45
CA ALA A 637 -16.61 -8.45 -15.58
C ALA A 637 -18.08 -8.87 -15.78
N ALA A 638 -18.33 -9.94 -16.56
CA ALA A 638 -19.67 -10.51 -16.70
C ALA A 638 -20.20 -11.04 -15.35
N MET A 639 -19.37 -11.76 -14.58
CA MET A 639 -19.72 -12.21 -13.22
C MET A 639 -20.02 -11.04 -12.28
N CYS A 640 -19.25 -9.95 -12.34
CA CYS A 640 -19.50 -8.75 -11.52
C CYS A 640 -20.92 -8.22 -11.74
N ARG A 641 -21.35 -8.09 -13.00
CA ARG A 641 -22.69 -7.62 -13.32
C ARG A 641 -23.76 -8.60 -12.84
N GLN A 642 -23.58 -9.90 -13.11
CA GLN A 642 -24.56 -10.93 -12.75
C GLN A 642 -24.77 -11.02 -11.24
N TYR A 643 -23.71 -10.97 -10.42
CA TYR A 643 -23.84 -10.95 -8.96
C TYR A 643 -24.41 -9.64 -8.43
N ASN A 644 -24.09 -8.49 -9.03
CA ASN A 644 -24.70 -7.22 -8.67
C ASN A 644 -26.21 -7.25 -8.93
N ASP A 645 -26.62 -7.64 -10.15
CA ASP A 645 -28.02 -7.78 -10.56
C ASP A 645 -28.80 -8.76 -9.66
N LEU A 646 -28.17 -9.87 -9.24
CA LEU A 646 -28.74 -10.80 -8.26
C LEU A 646 -28.96 -10.13 -6.89
N GLY A 647 -28.03 -9.31 -6.41
CA GLY A 647 -28.19 -8.55 -5.17
C GLY A 647 -29.24 -7.46 -5.26
N SER A 648 -29.40 -6.83 -6.43
CA SER A 648 -30.12 -5.56 -6.59
C SER A 648 -31.53 -5.64 -7.16
N VAL A 649 -32.04 -6.80 -7.61
CA VAL A 649 -33.37 -6.95 -8.26
C VAL A 649 -34.47 -6.05 -7.66
N SER A 650 -34.64 -6.05 -6.33
CA SER A 650 -35.69 -5.26 -5.67
C SER A 650 -35.40 -3.76 -5.59
N ARG A 651 -34.12 -3.36 -5.60
CA ARG A 651 -33.69 -1.95 -5.66
C ARG A 651 -33.92 -1.42 -7.08
N ASP A 652 -33.39 -2.11 -8.08
CA ASP A 652 -33.47 -1.69 -9.48
C ASP A 652 -34.93 -1.62 -9.97
N GLN A 653 -35.79 -2.53 -9.51
CA GLN A 653 -37.24 -2.48 -9.78
C GLN A 653 -37.91 -1.22 -9.21
N ASN A 654 -37.46 -0.70 -8.06
CA ASN A 654 -37.99 0.52 -7.46
C ASN A 654 -37.41 1.78 -8.13
N GLU A 655 -36.11 1.77 -8.46
CA GLU A 655 -35.39 2.89 -9.08
C GLU A 655 -35.61 2.98 -10.61
N GLY A 656 -36.29 2.00 -11.22
CA GLY A 656 -36.54 1.93 -12.67
C GLY A 656 -35.31 1.54 -13.51
N ASN A 657 -34.28 1.01 -12.87
CA ASN A 657 -33.02 0.62 -13.52
C ASN A 657 -33.15 -0.73 -14.25
N LEU A 658 -32.45 -0.88 -15.39
CA LEU A 658 -32.42 -2.15 -16.13
C LEU A 658 -31.55 -3.18 -15.40
N ASN A 659 -32.15 -4.33 -15.08
CA ASN A 659 -31.50 -5.48 -14.47
C ASN A 659 -31.51 -6.68 -15.46
N SER A 660 -30.54 -7.60 -15.35
CA SER A 660 -30.50 -8.86 -16.10
C SER A 660 -31.86 -9.60 -16.14
N VAL A 661 -32.65 -9.61 -15.06
CA VAL A 661 -33.93 -10.36 -15.00
C VAL A 661 -35.06 -9.75 -15.85
N ASN A 662 -34.89 -8.53 -16.39
CA ASN A 662 -35.84 -7.89 -17.29
C ASN A 662 -35.74 -8.40 -18.73
N PHE A 663 -34.67 -9.10 -19.11
CA PHE A 663 -34.51 -9.63 -20.46
C PHE A 663 -35.57 -10.68 -20.81
N PRO A 664 -36.06 -10.72 -22.06
CA PRO A 664 -37.09 -11.67 -22.48
C PRO A 664 -36.62 -13.13 -22.34
N GLU A 665 -35.33 -13.41 -22.48
CA GLU A 665 -34.73 -14.74 -22.28
C GLU A 665 -34.95 -15.35 -20.88
N PHE A 666 -35.26 -14.52 -19.87
CA PHE A 666 -35.61 -14.98 -18.51
C PHE A 666 -37.12 -15.16 -18.28
N SER A 667 -37.96 -14.89 -19.28
CA SER A 667 -39.42 -15.00 -19.14
C SER A 667 -39.91 -16.39 -19.55
N SER A 668 -40.62 -17.06 -18.64
CA SER A 668 -41.32 -18.33 -18.94
C SER A 668 -42.38 -18.11 -20.02
N GLU A 669 -42.39 -18.95 -21.07
CA GLU A 669 -43.45 -18.96 -22.09
C GLU A 669 -44.82 -19.35 -21.53
N TYR A 670 -44.87 -19.97 -20.34
CA TYR A 670 -46.10 -20.30 -19.64
C TYR A 670 -46.32 -19.33 -18.48
N GLY A 671 -47.39 -18.54 -18.59
CA GLY A 671 -47.70 -17.48 -17.65
C GLY A 671 -48.35 -17.98 -16.37
N ASP A 672 -47.64 -17.83 -15.26
CA ASP A 672 -48.24 -17.59 -13.95
C ASP A 672 -47.36 -16.63 -13.15
N VAL A 673 -47.83 -15.38 -12.97
CA VAL A 673 -47.03 -14.29 -12.37
C VAL A 673 -47.27 -14.24 -10.86
N SER A 674 -46.80 -15.29 -10.18
CA SER A 674 -46.67 -15.32 -8.72
C SER A 674 -45.23 -14.99 -8.30
N ALA A 675 -44.99 -14.79 -6.99
CA ALA A 675 -43.66 -14.49 -6.45
C ALA A 675 -42.59 -15.56 -6.83
N ALA A 676 -43.01 -16.81 -7.06
CA ALA A 676 -42.14 -17.88 -7.54
C ALA A 676 -41.44 -17.56 -8.89
N SER A 677 -41.99 -16.66 -9.69
CA SER A 677 -41.38 -16.22 -10.96
C SER A 677 -40.06 -15.48 -10.74
N ILE A 678 -39.96 -14.60 -9.74
CA ILE A 678 -38.75 -13.81 -9.49
C ILE A 678 -37.62 -14.71 -8.97
N ASP A 679 -37.91 -15.61 -8.04
CA ASP A 679 -36.92 -16.58 -7.55
C ASP A 679 -36.43 -17.53 -8.66
N THR A 680 -37.33 -17.94 -9.57
CA THR A 680 -36.94 -18.72 -10.76
C THR A 680 -35.99 -17.93 -11.68
N LYS A 681 -36.26 -16.63 -11.92
CA LYS A 681 -35.35 -15.76 -12.67
C LYS A 681 -33.99 -15.59 -11.98
N ARG A 682 -33.98 -15.42 -10.65
CA ARG A 682 -32.74 -15.34 -9.84
C ARG A 682 -31.94 -16.63 -9.91
N GLN A 683 -32.58 -17.80 -9.83
CA GLN A 683 -31.92 -19.10 -10.01
C GLN A 683 -31.32 -19.26 -11.41
N GLY A 684 -32.05 -18.86 -12.46
CA GLY A 684 -31.54 -18.85 -13.84
C GLY A 684 -30.30 -17.98 -14.00
N LEU A 685 -30.32 -16.76 -13.46
CA LEU A 685 -29.18 -15.83 -13.50
C LEU A 685 -27.97 -16.35 -12.72
N LEU A 686 -28.19 -16.98 -11.56
CA LEU A 686 -27.13 -17.65 -10.78
C LEU A 686 -26.48 -18.80 -11.56
N ALA A 687 -27.26 -19.62 -12.26
CA ALA A 687 -26.74 -20.71 -13.08
C ALA A 687 -25.84 -20.20 -14.24
N VAL A 688 -26.14 -19.02 -14.80
CA VAL A 688 -25.28 -18.35 -15.79
C VAL A 688 -24.02 -17.79 -15.14
N ALA A 689 -24.10 -17.19 -13.94
CA ALA A 689 -22.92 -16.74 -13.20
C ALA A 689 -21.96 -17.89 -12.85
N GLU A 690 -22.48 -19.05 -12.47
CA GLU A 690 -21.69 -20.26 -12.29
C GLU A 690 -21.06 -20.77 -13.60
N TYR A 691 -21.71 -20.57 -14.75
CA TYR A 691 -21.12 -20.90 -16.05
C TYR A 691 -19.93 -19.99 -16.35
N GLU A 692 -20.07 -18.68 -16.16
CA GLU A 692 -18.98 -17.72 -16.34
C GLU A 692 -17.81 -18.01 -15.38
N SER A 693 -18.10 -18.38 -14.13
CA SER A 693 -17.10 -18.82 -13.13
C SER A 693 -16.32 -20.07 -13.58
N ARG A 694 -17.00 -21.08 -14.16
CA ARG A 694 -16.33 -22.26 -14.73
C ARG A 694 -15.46 -21.92 -15.93
N CYS A 695 -15.85 -20.95 -16.76
CA CYS A 695 -15.03 -20.48 -17.88
C CYS A 695 -13.79 -19.73 -17.38
N LEU A 696 -13.95 -18.78 -16.45
CA LEU A 696 -12.85 -18.09 -15.78
C LEU A 696 -11.84 -19.09 -15.20
N GLY A 697 -12.30 -20.11 -14.47
CA GLY A 697 -11.44 -21.15 -13.90
C GLY A 697 -10.60 -21.92 -14.93
N ARG A 698 -11.10 -22.11 -16.16
CA ARG A 698 -10.33 -22.74 -17.25
C ARG A 698 -9.22 -21.83 -17.76
N VAL A 699 -9.56 -20.57 -18.06
CA VAL A 699 -8.60 -19.58 -18.56
C VAL A 699 -7.49 -19.32 -17.53
N LEU A 700 -7.84 -19.26 -16.24
CA LEU A 700 -6.84 -19.16 -15.17
C LEU A 700 -5.91 -20.37 -15.12
N GLY A 701 -6.42 -21.59 -15.31
CA GLY A 701 -5.56 -22.79 -15.42
C GLY A 701 -4.54 -22.72 -16.57
N GLU A 702 -4.91 -22.14 -17.71
CA GLU A 702 -3.99 -21.92 -18.84
C GLU A 702 -2.96 -20.80 -18.58
N LEU A 703 -3.38 -19.73 -17.89
CA LEU A 703 -2.48 -18.67 -17.45
C LEU A 703 -1.48 -19.17 -16.40
N GLU A 704 -1.91 -20.04 -15.48
CA GLU A 704 -1.05 -20.64 -14.44
C GLU A 704 0.09 -21.50 -15.02
N LEU A 705 -0.14 -22.16 -16.16
CA LEU A 705 0.88 -22.96 -16.85
C LEU A 705 1.89 -22.12 -17.65
N SER A 706 1.57 -20.84 -17.93
CA SER A 706 2.33 -20.02 -18.89
C SER A 706 2.92 -18.74 -18.30
N MET A 707 2.36 -18.18 -17.23
CA MET A 707 2.80 -16.95 -16.57
C MET A 707 3.74 -17.21 -15.39
N ASP A 708 4.48 -16.18 -14.97
CA ASP A 708 5.27 -16.22 -13.74
C ASP A 708 4.39 -16.45 -12.50
N ALA A 709 4.81 -17.37 -11.63
CA ALA A 709 4.03 -17.77 -10.46
C ALA A 709 3.73 -16.60 -9.51
N ARG A 710 4.67 -15.67 -9.30
CA ARG A 710 4.47 -14.51 -8.42
C ARG A 710 3.52 -13.48 -9.05
N LEU A 711 3.51 -13.38 -10.37
CA LEU A 711 2.52 -12.57 -11.09
C LEU A 711 1.12 -13.19 -10.99
N MET A 712 1.01 -14.53 -11.09
CA MET A 712 -0.25 -15.25 -10.91
C MET A 712 -0.80 -15.19 -9.50
N GLU A 713 0.03 -15.30 -8.46
CA GLU A 713 -0.38 -15.07 -7.05
C GLU A 713 -1.03 -13.70 -6.85
N LYS A 714 -0.48 -12.66 -7.49
CA LYS A 714 -1.05 -11.31 -7.46
C LYS A 714 -2.32 -11.21 -8.31
N LEU A 715 -2.40 -11.86 -9.46
CA LEU A 715 -3.60 -11.87 -10.29
C LEU A 715 -4.79 -12.53 -9.56
N ARG A 716 -4.55 -13.68 -8.92
CA ARG A 716 -5.54 -14.38 -8.07
C ARG A 716 -6.08 -13.49 -6.95
N LEU A 717 -5.27 -12.59 -6.37
CA LEU A 717 -5.75 -11.63 -5.38
C LEU A 717 -6.83 -10.69 -5.93
N LEU A 718 -6.64 -10.09 -7.10
CA LEU A 718 -7.66 -9.23 -7.72
C LEU A 718 -8.95 -10.02 -7.96
N ILE A 719 -8.83 -11.21 -8.55
CA ILE A 719 -9.97 -12.08 -8.86
C ILE A 719 -10.75 -12.43 -7.59
N GLN A 720 -10.05 -12.80 -6.51
CA GLN A 720 -10.67 -13.16 -5.23
C GLN A 720 -11.33 -11.96 -4.53
N VAL A 721 -10.75 -10.76 -4.65
CA VAL A 721 -11.36 -9.51 -4.15
C VAL A 721 -12.64 -9.19 -4.92
N THR A 722 -12.60 -9.32 -6.24
CA THR A 722 -13.74 -9.06 -7.12
C THR A 722 -14.88 -10.06 -6.90
N ASP A 723 -14.58 -11.36 -6.81
CA ASP A 723 -15.57 -12.39 -6.44
C ASP A 723 -16.16 -12.13 -5.04
N LEU A 724 -15.32 -11.76 -4.06
CA LEU A 724 -15.79 -11.42 -2.71
C LEU A 724 -16.78 -10.24 -2.71
N TYR A 725 -16.61 -9.22 -3.56
CA TYR A 725 -17.65 -8.19 -3.72
C TYR A 725 -18.97 -8.77 -4.23
N GLY A 726 -18.93 -9.66 -5.23
CA GLY A 726 -20.11 -10.40 -5.69
C GLY A 726 -20.79 -11.20 -4.58
N GLN A 727 -20.03 -11.96 -3.80
CA GLN A 727 -20.54 -12.70 -2.64
C GLN A 727 -21.14 -11.76 -1.57
N ILE A 728 -20.54 -10.59 -1.33
CA ILE A 728 -21.11 -9.59 -0.42
C ILE A 728 -22.47 -9.12 -0.95
N TYR A 729 -22.61 -8.75 -2.23
CA TYR A 729 -23.88 -8.32 -2.82
C TYR A 729 -24.98 -9.38 -2.71
N VAL A 730 -24.66 -10.67 -2.90
CA VAL A 730 -25.61 -11.79 -2.76
C VAL A 730 -26.11 -11.93 -1.31
N VAL A 731 -25.25 -11.71 -0.32
CA VAL A 731 -25.60 -11.82 1.11
C VAL A 731 -26.21 -10.52 1.66
N ARG A 732 -25.84 -9.37 1.11
CA ARG A 732 -26.24 -8.03 1.57
C ARG A 732 -26.01 -6.98 0.48
N ASP A 733 -27.08 -6.31 0.04
CA ASP A 733 -26.95 -5.12 -0.78
C ASP A 733 -26.13 -4.02 -0.06
N ILE A 734 -25.09 -3.55 -0.75
CA ILE A 734 -24.18 -2.48 -0.33
C ILE A 734 -24.12 -1.33 -1.36
N GLY A 735 -25.00 -1.34 -2.36
CA GLY A 735 -25.10 -0.29 -3.37
C GLY A 735 -25.55 1.04 -2.77
N ILE A 736 -25.17 2.13 -3.44
CA ILE A 736 -25.67 3.47 -3.12
C ILE A 736 -27.13 3.55 -3.60
N ARG A 737 -28.00 4.14 -2.79
CA ARG A 737 -29.41 4.40 -3.12
C ARG A 737 -29.60 5.87 -3.46
N ARG A 738 -30.58 6.16 -4.31
CA ARG A 738 -31.13 7.52 -4.45
C ARG A 738 -32.19 7.74 -3.37
N GLU A 739 -32.24 8.94 -2.79
CA GLU A 739 -33.38 9.38 -1.97
C GLU A 739 -34.30 10.26 -2.82
N GLU A 740 -35.57 9.86 -3.01
CA GLU A 740 -36.55 10.64 -3.76
C GLU A 740 -37.13 11.79 -2.93
N GLU A 741 -37.11 13.01 -3.44
CA GLU A 741 -38.00 14.09 -2.99
C GLU A 741 -39.44 13.85 -3.50
N GLY A 742 -40.16 12.93 -2.85
CA GLY A 742 -41.58 12.69 -3.10
C GLY A 742 -42.49 13.70 -2.37
N PRO A 743 -43.55 14.24 -3.00
CA PRO A 743 -44.41 15.24 -2.39
C PRO A 743 -45.28 14.66 -1.26
N ASP A 744 -45.21 15.33 -0.11
CA ASP A 744 -45.99 15.19 1.13
C ASP A 744 -47.11 14.13 1.12
N ARG A 745 -46.75 12.88 1.47
CA ARG A 745 -47.69 11.84 1.88
C ARG A 745 -47.35 11.27 3.25
N GLY A 746 -47.86 11.95 4.27
CA GLY A 746 -48.46 11.32 5.46
C GLY A 746 -47.66 10.19 6.12
N VAL A 747 -46.88 10.58 7.13
CA VAL A 747 -46.20 9.72 8.13
C VAL A 747 -46.91 8.38 8.39
N MET A 748 -46.32 7.29 7.89
CA MET A 748 -46.54 5.93 8.39
C MET A 748 -45.19 5.37 8.86
N LYS A 749 -44.95 5.40 10.17
CA LYS A 749 -43.78 4.78 10.80
C LYS A 749 -43.86 3.26 10.66
N GLY A 750 -43.28 2.72 9.59
CA GLY A 750 -43.15 1.29 9.34
C GLY A 750 -42.12 0.61 10.23
N VAL A 751 -42.57 0.18 11.41
CA VAL A 751 -42.00 -0.83 12.33
C VAL A 751 -40.59 -1.36 12.01
N ALA A 752 -39.67 -1.13 12.96
CA ALA A 752 -38.37 -1.79 12.99
C ALA A 752 -38.49 -3.32 12.99
N LEU A 753 -37.86 -4.00 12.02
CA LEU A 753 -37.53 -5.41 12.15
C LEU A 753 -36.21 -5.53 12.93
N GLN A 754 -36.38 -5.98 14.16
CA GLN A 754 -35.42 -6.03 15.24
C GLN A 754 -34.82 -7.45 15.30
N TRP A 755 -33.49 -7.58 15.34
CA TRP A 755 -32.74 -8.85 15.52
C TRP A 755 -32.90 -9.85 14.34
N THR A 756 -31.98 -10.78 14.07
CA THR A 756 -31.05 -11.55 14.93
C THR A 756 -29.70 -11.82 14.27
#